data_AF-A0A6C0E604-F1
#
_entry.id   AF-A0A6C0E604-F1
#
_cell.length_a   1.000
_cell.length_b   1.000
_cell.length_c   1.000
_cell.angle_alpha   90.00
_cell.angle_beta   90.00
_cell.angle_gamma   90.00
#
_symmetry.space_group_name_H-M   'P 1'
#
loop_
_entity.id
_entity.type
_entity.pdbx_description
1 polymer ?
#
loop_
_entity_poly.entity_id
_entity_poly.type
_entity_poly.pdbx_seq_one_letter_code
_entity_poly.pdbx_strand_id
1 'polypeptide(L)'
;MSVYKVNHLATNTIYVFCGNLVDETSKEETFFSEPENDMIREKKTSIKLVKKFIHEDDTIMIIKSKIILYLDLKFALEELYLFYRKSEKFTALSIYNTLVKTQKNQIFNRGEKGSKEKSIRKKTFEISKPISEQIMSNIISDDAGILFTGLPEKTEYTFDDILQLKLDGQVFVVDNVLGKKRFITDDVPFIYNPNNANNTNILQTNTSHTFNHNLLMDSGDILNNTIYLCTTADILNKDVPDPVLIQTYFPLLKGATSLDDVVKSREELMKQNKKYINDTTSRLFDAVDLFYNMYNSKKKDLIYKNKGIKYIKAILRPDNAMKMPLEIIYKLLHATELYPMIKFNPSSRQENSYRLFADKNATDGRKIPYMKKAEIFSLMKTIGKNKSVSVFISNKDSSLVCEFDEFGSVIISSEFKKDTIVTIEEIDNLFKSLVNPILEEIKSVLEQSGYNIKLFNKLDDDSVDIQQLNYESKLVIDKVIDLESIKGCISGIFNNESTDFKSGIHLRFKRVSNFNKVTSQEAFIIEMLKQSYSGDEIVKALIDNYKGELTSEQASDLVNKVGNENSSAKGKKKIRFDENPGFKTNLDVDKRTGMLTITMENINNIRHLNTITIYLDSLIRLTQDNSSSGVSVEEIDKICESSVQFVDVPCHMLKM
;
A
#
# COMPACT_ATOMS: atom_id res chain seq x y z
N MET A 1 -9.80 -11.02 15.26
CA MET A 1 -8.43 -11.26 14.78
C MET A 1 -8.52 -12.07 13.49
N SER A 2 -7.86 -11.63 12.41
CA SER A 2 -7.90 -12.32 11.12
C SER A 2 -7.00 -13.55 11.17
N VAL A 3 -7.55 -14.72 10.85
CA VAL A 3 -6.79 -15.97 10.70
C VAL A 3 -6.50 -16.16 9.21
N TYR A 4 -5.23 -16.39 8.87
CA TYR A 4 -4.80 -16.66 7.50
C TYR A 4 -4.45 -18.13 7.32
N LYS A 5 -4.74 -18.62 6.12
CA LYS A 5 -4.48 -20.00 5.69
C LYS A 5 -3.42 -19.99 4.59
N VAL A 6 -2.43 -20.86 4.68
CA VAL A 6 -1.43 -21.09 3.63
C VAL A 6 -1.70 -22.46 3.00
N ASN A 7 -2.20 -22.47 1.78
CA ASN A 7 -2.47 -23.69 1.01
C ASN A 7 -1.26 -24.05 0.15
N HIS A 8 -0.56 -25.12 0.50
CA HIS A 8 0.55 -25.65 -0.29
C HIS A 8 0.02 -26.62 -1.35
N LEU A 9 -0.04 -26.14 -2.59
CA LEU A 9 -0.75 -26.82 -3.67
C LEU A 9 -0.16 -28.20 -4.01
N ALA A 10 1.16 -28.38 -3.92
CA ALA A 10 1.82 -29.64 -4.27
C ALA A 10 1.60 -30.75 -3.23
N THR A 11 1.46 -30.40 -1.95
CA THR A 11 1.34 -31.36 -0.85
C THR A 11 -0.10 -31.58 -0.40
N ASN A 12 -1.08 -30.91 -1.05
CA ASN A 12 -2.49 -30.92 -0.65
C ASN A 12 -2.68 -30.70 0.86
N THR A 13 -1.92 -29.75 1.40
CA THR A 13 -1.89 -29.43 2.84
C THR A 13 -2.19 -27.94 3.06
N ILE A 14 -3.08 -27.64 4.00
CA ILE A 14 -3.41 -26.28 4.43
C ILE A 14 -2.85 -26.04 5.84
N TYR A 15 -2.02 -25.01 5.96
CA TYR A 15 -1.47 -24.55 7.23
C TYR A 15 -2.28 -23.36 7.74
N VAL A 16 -2.82 -23.45 8.95
CA VAL A 16 -3.68 -22.41 9.54
C VAL A 16 -2.87 -21.62 10.56
N PHE A 17 -2.54 -20.37 10.25
CA PHE A 17 -1.81 -19.45 11.13
C PHE A 17 -2.78 -18.79 12.11
N CYS A 18 -3.00 -19.46 13.24
CA CYS A 18 -4.02 -19.11 14.24
C CYS A 18 -3.43 -18.68 15.59
N GLY A 19 -2.10 -18.64 15.73
CA GLY A 19 -1.43 -18.11 16.91
C GLY A 19 -1.87 -18.78 18.21
N ASN A 20 -2.31 -17.97 19.18
CA ASN A 20 -2.79 -18.44 20.49
C ASN A 20 -4.30 -18.72 20.53
N LEU A 21 -5.01 -18.71 19.40
CA LEU A 21 -6.43 -19.11 19.33
C LEU A 21 -6.63 -20.63 19.40
N VAL A 22 -5.52 -21.38 19.51
CA VAL A 22 -5.51 -22.83 19.66
C VAL A 22 -5.61 -23.17 21.15
N ASP A 23 -6.81 -23.40 21.64
CA ASP A 23 -7.03 -24.15 22.88
C ASP A 23 -7.13 -25.65 22.54
N GLU A 24 -6.94 -26.52 23.54
CA GLU A 24 -7.07 -27.99 23.38
C GLU A 24 -8.43 -28.45 22.83
N THR A 25 -9.42 -27.54 22.77
CA THR A 25 -10.78 -27.77 22.29
C THR A 25 -11.10 -27.18 20.92
N SER A 26 -10.20 -26.44 20.28
CA SER A 26 -10.46 -25.78 19.00
C SER A 26 -10.57 -26.81 17.87
N LYS A 27 -11.77 -26.98 17.30
CA LYS A 27 -11.98 -27.87 16.13
C LYS A 27 -11.44 -27.22 14.86
N GLU A 28 -10.66 -27.96 14.08
CA GLU A 28 -10.08 -27.47 12.81
C GLU A 28 -11.12 -26.85 11.86
N GLU A 29 -12.33 -27.41 11.84
CA GLU A 29 -13.47 -26.98 11.02
C GLU A 29 -13.90 -25.52 11.27
N THR A 30 -13.58 -24.92 12.42
CA THR A 30 -14.02 -23.56 12.75
C THR A 30 -13.28 -22.46 11.98
N PHE A 31 -12.16 -22.79 11.32
CA PHE A 31 -11.36 -21.85 10.53
C PHE A 31 -11.72 -21.81 9.04
N PHE A 32 -12.72 -22.59 8.64
CA PHE A 32 -13.14 -22.78 7.27
C PHE A 32 -14.64 -22.52 7.13
N SER A 33 -15.03 -21.95 5.99
CA SER A 33 -16.44 -21.88 5.60
C SER A 33 -16.97 -23.27 5.24
N GLU A 34 -18.30 -23.45 5.26
CA GLU A 34 -18.93 -24.73 4.84
C GLU A 34 -18.46 -25.20 3.45
N PRO A 35 -18.42 -24.34 2.39
CA PRO A 35 -17.88 -24.75 1.09
C PRO A 35 -16.42 -25.19 1.14
N GLU A 36 -15.59 -24.55 1.97
CA GLU A 36 -14.19 -24.95 2.16
C GLU A 36 -14.10 -26.32 2.85
N ASN A 37 -14.92 -26.55 3.89
CA ASN A 37 -14.98 -27.83 4.59
C ASN A 37 -15.40 -28.97 3.65
N ASP A 38 -16.38 -28.75 2.77
CA ASP A 38 -16.79 -29.72 1.76
C ASP A 38 -15.64 -30.05 0.81
N MET A 39 -14.94 -29.02 0.30
CA MET A 39 -13.78 -29.21 -0.57
C MET A 39 -12.64 -29.97 0.12
N ILE A 40 -12.38 -29.67 1.40
CA ILE A 40 -11.33 -30.36 2.18
C ILE A 40 -11.69 -31.84 2.36
N ARG A 41 -12.95 -32.16 2.67
CA ARG A 41 -13.43 -33.54 2.79
C ARG A 41 -13.34 -34.29 1.46
N GLU A 42 -13.79 -33.65 0.37
CA GLU A 42 -13.76 -34.23 -0.97
C GLU A 42 -12.33 -34.52 -1.44
N LYS A 43 -11.43 -33.55 -1.30
CA LYS A 43 -10.03 -33.65 -1.74
C LYS A 43 -9.12 -34.34 -0.73
N LYS A 44 -9.63 -34.72 0.45
CA LYS A 44 -8.86 -35.29 1.56
C LYS A 44 -7.63 -34.44 1.91
N THR A 45 -7.81 -33.12 1.94
CA THR A 45 -6.75 -32.14 2.20
C THR A 45 -6.31 -32.22 3.67
N SER A 46 -5.00 -32.27 3.92
CA SER A 46 -4.45 -32.28 5.29
C SER A 46 -4.48 -30.88 5.90
N ILE A 47 -4.90 -30.75 7.17
CA ILE A 47 -4.90 -29.48 7.90
C ILE A 47 -3.81 -29.53 8.98
N LYS A 48 -3.04 -28.46 9.12
CA LYS A 48 -2.03 -28.29 10.17
C LYS A 48 -2.16 -26.93 10.83
N LEU A 49 -2.32 -26.91 12.15
CA LEU A 49 -2.40 -25.66 12.92
C LEU A 49 -1.01 -25.14 13.23
N VAL A 50 -0.78 -23.85 12.99
CA VAL A 50 0.48 -23.15 13.27
C VAL A 50 0.23 -22.14 14.37
N LYS A 51 0.97 -22.25 15.48
CA LYS A 51 0.88 -21.38 16.67
C LYS A 51 1.54 -20.01 16.47
N LYS A 52 1.36 -19.44 15.28
CA LYS A 52 1.82 -18.10 14.90
C LYS A 52 0.77 -17.41 14.06
N PHE A 53 0.75 -16.08 14.12
CA PHE A 53 -0.13 -15.26 13.30
C PHE A 53 0.58 -14.78 12.04
N ILE A 54 -0.21 -14.56 10.99
CA ILE A 54 0.15 -13.68 9.87
C ILE A 54 -0.70 -12.42 10.06
N HIS A 55 -0.05 -11.26 10.09
CA HIS A 55 -0.71 -9.97 10.31
C HIS A 55 -0.82 -9.19 9.00
N GLU A 56 -1.82 -8.32 8.92
CA GLU A 56 -2.07 -7.46 7.74
C GLU A 56 -0.88 -6.54 7.41
N ASP A 57 -0.06 -6.21 8.39
CA ASP A 57 1.13 -5.39 8.26
C ASP A 57 2.44 -6.20 8.25
N ASP A 58 2.37 -7.52 8.08
CA ASP A 58 3.54 -8.31 7.71
C ASP A 58 3.91 -8.04 6.25
N THR A 59 5.20 -7.83 5.99
CA THR A 59 5.70 -7.84 4.62
C THR A 59 5.59 -9.23 4.03
N ILE A 60 5.51 -9.35 2.70
CA ILE A 60 5.50 -10.66 2.04
C ILE A 60 6.79 -11.45 2.38
N MET A 61 7.91 -10.76 2.58
CA MET A 61 9.15 -11.37 3.09
C MET A 61 8.97 -11.96 4.49
N ILE A 62 8.35 -11.23 5.44
CA ILE A 62 8.06 -11.73 6.79
C ILE A 62 7.16 -12.96 6.72
N ILE A 63 6.14 -12.96 5.85
CA ILE A 63 5.27 -14.13 5.65
C ILE A 63 6.07 -15.33 5.17
N LYS A 64 6.94 -15.15 4.16
CA LYS A 64 7.85 -16.23 3.71
C LYS A 64 8.78 -16.72 4.81
N SER A 65 9.32 -15.81 5.65
CA SER A 65 10.15 -16.19 6.80
C SER A 65 9.36 -17.00 7.83
N LYS A 66 8.11 -16.62 8.14
CA LYS A 66 7.22 -17.39 9.03
C LYS A 66 6.92 -18.77 8.44
N ILE A 67 6.66 -18.85 7.14
CA ILE A 67 6.46 -20.12 6.43
C ILE A 67 7.69 -21.03 6.58
N ILE A 68 8.90 -20.54 6.28
CA ILE A 68 10.13 -21.35 6.41
C ILE A 68 10.35 -21.80 7.85
N LEU A 69 10.26 -20.88 8.82
CA LEU A 69 10.55 -21.16 10.22
C LEU A 69 9.57 -22.15 10.86
N TYR A 70 8.27 -21.98 10.62
CA TYR A 70 7.25 -22.70 11.37
C TYR A 70 6.66 -23.90 10.64
N LEU A 71 6.97 -24.09 9.35
CA LEU A 71 6.61 -25.31 8.59
C LEU A 71 7.82 -26.24 8.36
N ASP A 72 9.01 -25.88 8.88
CA ASP A 72 10.27 -26.62 8.73
C ASP A 72 10.60 -26.94 7.25
N LEU A 73 10.36 -25.95 6.38
CA LEU A 73 10.65 -26.09 4.95
C LEU A 73 12.14 -25.93 4.67
N LYS A 74 12.75 -26.94 4.05
CA LYS A 74 14.16 -26.92 3.65
C LYS A 74 14.39 -26.22 2.30
N PHE A 75 13.87 -25.01 2.17
CA PHE A 75 13.98 -24.15 0.99
C PHE A 75 14.55 -22.80 1.38
N ALA A 76 15.23 -22.14 0.44
CA ALA A 76 15.59 -20.73 0.58
C ALA A 76 14.37 -19.82 0.31
N LEU A 77 14.35 -18.60 0.87
CA LEU A 77 13.26 -17.62 0.70
C LEU A 77 12.97 -17.30 -0.77
N GLU A 78 14.03 -17.27 -1.57
CA GLU A 78 14.03 -17.00 -2.99
C GLU A 78 13.30 -18.09 -3.79
N GLU A 79 13.13 -19.28 -3.19
CA GLU A 79 12.46 -20.43 -3.80
C GLU A 79 10.95 -20.48 -3.49
N LEU A 80 10.42 -19.51 -2.74
CA LEU A 80 9.00 -19.44 -2.38
C LEU A 80 8.27 -18.42 -3.26
N TYR A 81 7.17 -18.84 -3.87
CA TYR A 81 6.24 -17.98 -4.59
C TYR A 81 4.86 -18.03 -3.92
N LEU A 82 4.27 -16.84 -3.71
CA LEU A 82 3.00 -16.68 -3.05
C LEU A 82 2.02 -15.92 -3.94
N PHE A 83 0.80 -16.43 -4.04
CA PHE A 83 -0.31 -15.77 -4.73
C PHE A 83 -1.60 -15.94 -3.93
N TYR A 84 -2.66 -15.25 -4.33
CA TYR A 84 -3.94 -15.29 -3.64
C TYR A 84 -5.09 -15.13 -4.65
N ARG A 85 -6.31 -15.32 -4.15
CA ARG A 85 -7.53 -15.06 -4.92
C ARG A 85 -8.30 -13.89 -4.36
N LYS A 86 -8.96 -13.13 -5.23
CA LYS A 86 -9.88 -12.07 -4.84
C LYS A 86 -11.08 -12.00 -5.77
N SER A 87 -12.14 -11.38 -5.28
CA SER A 87 -13.25 -10.93 -6.11
C SER A 87 -12.92 -9.56 -6.69
N GLU A 88 -13.00 -9.39 -8.00
CA GLU A 88 -12.72 -8.13 -8.68
C GLU A 88 -13.77 -7.84 -9.77
N LYS A 89 -14.05 -6.55 -10.00
CA LYS A 89 -14.88 -6.07 -11.10
C LYS A 89 -13.99 -5.39 -12.13
N PHE A 90 -14.20 -5.71 -13.40
CA PHE A 90 -13.50 -5.06 -14.50
C PHE A 90 -14.41 -4.95 -15.72
N THR A 91 -14.05 -4.08 -16.65
CA THR A 91 -14.80 -3.84 -17.88
C THR A 91 -14.13 -4.51 -19.08
N ALA A 92 -14.90 -4.78 -20.13
CA ALA A 92 -14.36 -5.23 -21.41
C ALA A 92 -13.28 -4.27 -21.93
N LEU A 93 -13.49 -2.96 -21.77
CA LEU A 93 -12.53 -1.93 -22.17
C LEU A 93 -11.22 -2.01 -21.36
N SER A 94 -11.29 -2.19 -20.04
CA SER A 94 -10.09 -2.32 -19.21
C SER A 94 -9.27 -3.57 -19.54
N ILE A 95 -9.92 -4.70 -19.82
CA ILE A 95 -9.25 -5.95 -20.24
C ILE A 95 -8.63 -5.76 -21.62
N TYR A 96 -9.35 -5.18 -22.58
CA TYR A 96 -8.80 -4.89 -23.91
C TYR A 96 -7.57 -3.98 -23.85
N ASN A 97 -7.64 -2.89 -23.08
CA ASN A 97 -6.50 -1.98 -22.91
C ASN A 97 -5.28 -2.68 -22.30
N THR A 98 -5.52 -3.60 -21.37
CA THR A 98 -4.47 -4.42 -20.75
C THR A 98 -3.83 -5.38 -21.77
N LEU A 99 -4.62 -6.01 -22.62
CA LEU A 99 -4.14 -6.86 -23.71
C LEU A 99 -3.32 -6.07 -24.73
N VAL A 100 -3.83 -4.92 -25.19
CA VAL A 100 -3.12 -4.03 -26.12
C VAL A 100 -1.78 -3.58 -25.52
N LYS A 101 -1.76 -3.22 -24.24
CA LYS A 101 -0.54 -2.82 -23.53
C LYS A 101 0.47 -3.95 -23.43
N THR A 102 0.00 -5.15 -23.11
CA THR A 102 0.81 -6.37 -23.04
C THR A 102 1.45 -6.67 -24.40
N GLN A 103 0.67 -6.61 -25.47
CA GLN A 103 1.16 -6.81 -26.83
C GLN A 103 2.20 -5.78 -27.25
N LYS A 104 1.97 -4.50 -26.95
CA LYS A 104 2.97 -3.45 -27.20
C LYS A 104 4.28 -3.76 -26.50
N ASN A 105 4.24 -4.08 -25.21
CA ASN A 105 5.43 -4.41 -24.43
C ASN A 105 6.20 -5.62 -25.00
N GLN A 106 5.48 -6.67 -25.42
CA GLN A 106 6.09 -7.83 -26.07
C GLN A 106 6.78 -7.48 -27.40
N ILE A 107 6.16 -6.63 -28.23
CA ILE A 107 6.76 -6.15 -29.50
C ILE A 107 8.02 -5.33 -29.20
N PHE A 108 7.98 -4.43 -28.21
CA PHE A 108 9.14 -3.61 -27.84
C PHE A 108 10.33 -4.44 -27.35
N ASN A 109 10.09 -5.48 -26.54
CA ASN A 109 11.15 -6.35 -26.03
C ASN A 109 11.85 -7.18 -27.12
N ARG A 110 11.17 -7.46 -28.25
CA ARG A 110 11.74 -8.21 -29.39
C ARG A 110 12.65 -7.38 -30.30
N GLY A 111 12.90 -6.12 -29.99
CA GLY A 111 13.91 -5.31 -30.71
C GLY A 111 13.52 -4.89 -32.13
N GLU A 112 12.24 -4.92 -32.51
CA GLU A 112 11.75 -4.47 -33.82
C GLU A 112 11.80 -2.93 -33.99
N LYS A 113 12.92 -2.29 -33.64
CA LYS A 113 13.21 -0.87 -33.88
C LYS A 113 13.74 -0.68 -35.30
N GLY A 114 12.87 -0.81 -36.30
CA GLY A 114 13.23 -0.53 -37.69
C GLY A 114 12.03 -0.52 -38.65
N SER A 115 11.68 0.67 -39.15
CA SER A 115 10.95 0.89 -40.42
C SER A 115 9.49 0.42 -40.56
N LYS A 116 8.75 0.09 -39.49
CA LYS A 116 7.39 -0.49 -39.59
C LYS A 116 6.29 0.12 -38.71
N GLU A 117 6.31 1.42 -38.40
CA GLU A 117 5.24 2.04 -37.58
C GLU A 117 3.81 1.81 -38.12
N LYS A 118 3.61 1.75 -39.45
CA LYS A 118 2.28 1.45 -40.04
C LYS A 118 1.83 -0.01 -39.87
N SER A 119 2.76 -0.97 -39.88
CA SER A 119 2.43 -2.40 -39.69
C SER A 119 2.22 -2.72 -38.20
N ILE A 120 2.93 -2.02 -37.30
CA ILE A 120 2.77 -2.10 -35.84
C ILE A 120 1.39 -1.58 -35.41
N ARG A 121 0.88 -0.50 -36.03
CA ARG A 121 -0.47 0.00 -35.74
C ARG A 121 -1.57 -1.00 -36.11
N LYS A 122 -1.45 -1.72 -37.23
CA LYS A 122 -2.45 -2.75 -37.61
C LYS A 122 -2.41 -3.95 -36.65
N LYS A 123 -1.20 -4.44 -36.32
CA LYS A 123 -0.99 -5.56 -35.37
C LYS A 123 -1.39 -5.28 -33.92
N THR A 124 -1.64 -4.02 -33.52
CA THR A 124 -1.99 -3.70 -32.12
C THR A 124 -3.49 -3.67 -31.86
N PHE A 125 -4.33 -3.76 -32.89
CA PHE A 125 -5.78 -3.91 -32.74
C PHE A 125 -6.23 -5.37 -32.69
N GLU A 126 -5.45 -6.27 -33.31
CA GLU A 126 -5.62 -7.72 -33.32
C GLU A 126 -4.71 -8.33 -32.23
N ILE A 127 -5.31 -8.79 -31.13
CA ILE A 127 -4.62 -9.39 -29.98
C ILE A 127 -4.29 -10.84 -30.29
N SER A 128 -3.03 -11.26 -30.15
CA SER A 128 -2.65 -12.65 -30.38
C SER A 128 -3.15 -13.60 -29.30
N LYS A 129 -3.44 -14.85 -29.69
CA LYS A 129 -3.89 -15.92 -28.78
C LYS A 129 -3.03 -16.12 -27.52
N PRO A 130 -1.68 -16.17 -27.58
CA PRO A 130 -0.87 -16.31 -26.36
C PRO A 130 -1.08 -15.19 -25.35
N ILE A 131 -1.29 -13.96 -25.81
CA ILE A 131 -1.50 -12.79 -24.94
C ILE A 131 -2.86 -12.84 -24.27
N SER A 132 -3.90 -13.23 -25.02
CA SER A 132 -5.23 -13.40 -24.44
C SER A 132 -5.25 -14.54 -23.44
N GLU A 133 -4.68 -15.70 -23.77
CA GLU A 133 -4.60 -16.83 -22.84
C GLU A 133 -3.84 -16.49 -21.56
N GLN A 134 -2.72 -15.76 -21.65
CA GLN A 134 -1.97 -15.31 -20.46
C GLN A 134 -2.86 -14.52 -19.50
N ILE A 135 -3.58 -13.52 -20.00
CA ILE A 135 -4.39 -12.63 -19.15
C ILE A 135 -5.63 -13.37 -18.65
N MET A 136 -6.32 -14.11 -19.53
CA MET A 136 -7.56 -14.82 -19.20
C MET A 136 -7.34 -15.98 -18.22
N SER A 137 -6.14 -16.59 -18.19
CA SER A 137 -5.80 -17.68 -17.26
C SER A 137 -5.84 -17.30 -15.78
N ASN A 138 -5.91 -16.00 -15.48
CA ASN A 138 -6.07 -15.47 -14.14
C ASN A 138 -7.53 -15.29 -13.73
N ILE A 139 -8.49 -15.38 -14.67
CA ILE A 139 -9.92 -15.30 -14.38
C ILE A 139 -10.43 -16.73 -14.16
N ILE A 140 -10.94 -17.00 -12.97
CA ILE A 140 -11.25 -18.37 -12.52
C ILE A 140 -12.73 -18.67 -12.71
N SER A 141 -13.59 -17.86 -12.10
CA SER A 141 -15.03 -18.06 -12.09
C SER A 141 -15.77 -16.74 -11.93
N ASP A 142 -17.06 -16.74 -12.19
CA ASP A 142 -17.95 -15.69 -11.70
C ASP A 142 -18.23 -15.83 -10.19
N ASP A 143 -19.10 -14.97 -9.67
CA ASP A 143 -19.55 -14.97 -8.28
C ASP A 143 -20.50 -16.13 -7.92
N ALA A 144 -21.12 -16.76 -8.93
CA ALA A 144 -21.90 -17.99 -8.77
C ALA A 144 -21.03 -19.27 -8.75
N GLY A 145 -19.72 -19.13 -8.96
CA GLY A 145 -18.77 -20.24 -9.00
C GLY A 145 -18.71 -20.97 -10.35
N ILE A 146 -19.32 -20.42 -11.40
CA ILE A 146 -19.25 -20.98 -12.75
C ILE A 146 -17.88 -20.64 -13.33
N LEU A 147 -17.15 -21.66 -13.78
CA LEU A 147 -15.81 -21.51 -14.34
C LEU A 147 -15.82 -20.62 -15.59
N PHE A 148 -14.86 -19.71 -15.65
CA PHE A 148 -14.67 -18.83 -16.80
C PHE A 148 -14.11 -19.62 -17.97
N THR A 149 -14.83 -19.63 -19.10
CA THR A 149 -14.49 -20.43 -20.28
C THR A 149 -13.55 -19.75 -21.26
N GLY A 150 -13.17 -18.49 -21.01
CA GLY A 150 -12.28 -17.73 -21.89
C GLY A 150 -12.92 -17.32 -23.21
N LEU A 151 -12.05 -16.99 -24.17
CA LEU A 151 -12.45 -16.60 -25.53
C LEU A 151 -12.59 -17.85 -26.43
N PRO A 152 -13.48 -17.82 -27.45
CA PRO A 152 -13.58 -18.89 -28.45
C PRO A 152 -12.27 -19.09 -29.20
N GLU A 153 -11.95 -20.31 -29.61
CA GLU A 153 -10.72 -20.61 -30.35
C GLU A 153 -10.53 -19.77 -31.63
N LYS A 154 -9.60 -18.81 -31.58
CA LYS A 154 -9.14 -17.99 -32.71
C LYS A 154 -7.64 -17.71 -32.61
N THR A 155 -7.02 -17.41 -33.75
CA THR A 155 -5.60 -16.99 -33.79
C THR A 155 -5.39 -15.58 -33.26
N GLU A 156 -6.36 -14.70 -33.52
CA GLU A 156 -6.34 -13.29 -33.16
C GLU A 156 -7.73 -12.85 -32.68
N TYR A 157 -7.75 -11.87 -31.78
CA TYR A 157 -8.95 -11.36 -31.13
C TYR A 157 -9.07 -9.85 -31.29
N THR A 158 -10.30 -9.37 -31.42
CA THR A 158 -10.65 -7.96 -31.52
C THR A 158 -11.35 -7.48 -30.26
N PHE A 159 -11.64 -6.18 -30.18
CA PHE A 159 -12.43 -5.64 -29.08
C PHE A 159 -13.84 -6.26 -29.02
N ASP A 160 -14.46 -6.52 -30.18
CA ASP A 160 -15.80 -7.12 -30.24
C ASP A 160 -15.83 -8.53 -29.63
N ASP A 161 -14.74 -9.29 -29.78
CA ASP A 161 -14.62 -10.62 -29.14
C ASP A 161 -14.61 -10.53 -27.61
N ILE A 162 -13.96 -9.50 -27.06
CA ILE A 162 -13.94 -9.26 -25.61
C ILE A 162 -15.28 -8.74 -25.11
N LEU A 163 -15.94 -7.89 -25.89
CA LEU A 163 -17.26 -7.38 -25.55
C LEU A 163 -18.30 -8.51 -25.43
N GLN A 164 -18.16 -9.57 -26.24
CA GLN A 164 -19.01 -10.76 -26.18
C GLN A 164 -18.87 -11.56 -24.87
N LEU A 165 -17.78 -11.38 -24.12
CA LEU A 165 -17.62 -11.97 -22.78
C LEU A 165 -18.56 -11.33 -21.73
N LYS A 166 -19.17 -10.17 -22.04
CA LYS A 166 -20.12 -9.46 -21.17
C LYS A 166 -19.59 -9.20 -19.76
N LEU A 167 -18.31 -8.85 -19.64
CA LEU A 167 -17.62 -8.66 -18.36
C LEU A 167 -18.17 -7.49 -17.53
N ASP A 168 -18.78 -6.50 -18.19
CA ASP A 168 -19.17 -5.24 -17.55
C ASP A 168 -20.20 -5.45 -16.45
N GLY A 169 -19.89 -4.93 -15.25
CA GLY A 169 -20.77 -4.98 -14.08
C GLY A 169 -20.74 -6.31 -13.31
N GLN A 170 -20.08 -7.34 -13.84
CA GLN A 170 -19.96 -8.64 -13.20
C GLN A 170 -18.78 -8.68 -12.21
N VAL A 171 -18.86 -9.60 -11.24
CA VAL A 171 -17.80 -9.90 -10.28
C VAL A 171 -17.16 -11.23 -10.66
N PHE A 172 -15.84 -11.25 -10.75
CA PHE A 172 -15.09 -12.47 -11.03
C PHE A 172 -14.12 -12.79 -9.89
N VAL A 173 -13.92 -14.07 -9.64
CA VAL A 173 -12.81 -14.56 -8.83
C VAL A 173 -11.58 -14.62 -9.73
N VAL A 174 -10.51 -13.92 -9.33
CA VAL A 174 -9.25 -13.86 -10.07
C VAL A 174 -8.07 -14.28 -9.19
N ASP A 175 -7.08 -14.93 -9.80
CA ASP A 175 -5.75 -15.14 -9.19
C ASP A 175 -4.93 -13.84 -9.30
N ASN A 176 -4.18 -13.50 -8.26
CA ASN A 176 -3.28 -12.34 -8.23
C ASN A 176 -2.05 -12.61 -7.37
N VAL A 177 -0.93 -11.94 -7.67
CA VAL A 177 0.32 -12.05 -6.91
C VAL A 177 0.21 -11.36 -5.55
N LEU A 178 0.69 -12.02 -4.49
CA LEU A 178 0.60 -11.48 -3.13
C LEU A 178 1.39 -10.17 -2.98
N GLY A 179 0.81 -9.19 -2.29
CA GLY A 179 1.37 -7.84 -2.13
C GLY A 179 0.96 -6.84 -3.21
N LYS A 180 0.03 -7.21 -4.10
CA LYS A 180 -0.52 -6.32 -5.15
C LYS A 180 -2.05 -6.29 -5.10
N LYS A 181 -2.64 -5.10 -5.03
CA LYS A 181 -4.10 -4.91 -4.81
C LYS A 181 -4.97 -5.31 -6.00
N ARG A 182 -4.59 -4.92 -7.22
CA ARG A 182 -5.44 -5.05 -8.42
C ARG A 182 -4.86 -6.05 -9.42
N PHE A 183 -5.75 -6.79 -10.07
CA PHE A 183 -5.41 -7.64 -11.21
C PHE A 183 -5.02 -6.78 -12.42
N ILE A 184 -5.87 -5.79 -12.74
CA ILE A 184 -5.64 -4.82 -13.82
C ILE A 184 -4.89 -3.61 -13.28
N THR A 185 -3.67 -3.40 -13.77
CA THR A 185 -2.79 -2.32 -13.33
C THR A 185 -2.02 -1.69 -14.48
N ASP A 186 -1.18 -0.70 -14.15
CA ASP A 186 -0.17 -0.21 -15.07
C ASP A 186 0.91 -1.24 -15.42
N ASP A 187 1.09 -2.31 -14.65
CA ASP A 187 1.98 -3.39 -15.02
C ASP A 187 1.27 -4.45 -15.85
N VAL A 188 2.00 -5.07 -16.77
CA VAL A 188 1.52 -6.18 -17.60
C VAL A 188 1.28 -7.41 -16.72
N PRO A 189 0.03 -7.90 -16.62
CA PRO A 189 -0.25 -9.13 -15.88
C PRO A 189 0.44 -10.32 -16.54
N PHE A 190 0.98 -11.21 -15.71
CA PHE A 190 1.43 -12.54 -16.10
C PHE A 190 0.49 -13.59 -15.49
N ILE A 191 0.73 -14.86 -15.77
CA ILE A 191 -0.05 -15.96 -15.16
C ILE A 191 0.33 -16.01 -13.68
N TYR A 192 -0.58 -15.64 -12.78
CA TYR A 192 -0.24 -15.54 -11.35
C TYR A 192 -0.25 -16.89 -10.64
N ASN A 193 -1.05 -17.85 -11.11
CA ASN A 193 -1.04 -19.22 -10.63
C ASN A 193 -0.15 -20.08 -11.54
N PRO A 194 1.03 -20.53 -11.08
CA PRO A 194 1.99 -21.25 -11.92
C PRO A 194 1.47 -22.57 -12.50
N ASN A 195 0.41 -23.16 -11.94
CA ASN A 195 -0.18 -24.38 -12.47
C ASN A 195 -1.01 -24.16 -13.74
N ASN A 196 -1.39 -22.92 -14.03
CA ASN A 196 -2.11 -22.55 -15.25
C ASN A 196 -1.15 -22.23 -16.42
N ALA A 197 0.15 -22.20 -16.17
CA ALA A 197 1.17 -21.88 -17.17
C ALA A 197 1.58 -23.10 -18.01
N ASN A 198 1.66 -22.90 -19.32
CA ASN A 198 2.10 -23.89 -20.31
C ASN A 198 2.91 -23.19 -21.43
N ASN A 199 3.48 -23.97 -22.35
CA ASN A 199 4.34 -23.45 -23.42
C ASN A 199 3.67 -22.48 -24.40
N THR A 200 2.34 -22.51 -24.51
CA THR A 200 1.61 -21.70 -25.48
C THR A 200 1.19 -20.36 -24.91
N ASN A 201 0.92 -20.29 -23.60
CA ASN A 201 0.35 -19.13 -22.94
C ASN A 201 1.37 -18.31 -22.12
N ILE A 202 2.46 -18.90 -21.63
CA ILE A 202 3.44 -18.15 -20.83
C ILE A 202 4.35 -17.32 -21.74
N LEU A 203 4.22 -16.00 -21.65
CA LEU A 203 5.11 -15.09 -22.35
C LEU A 203 6.24 -14.65 -21.43
N GLN A 204 7.42 -14.46 -22.02
CA GLN A 204 8.56 -13.94 -21.26
C GLN A 204 8.19 -12.55 -20.74
N THR A 205 8.09 -12.44 -19.41
CA THR A 205 7.88 -11.18 -18.72
C THR A 205 9.15 -10.89 -17.94
N ASN A 206 9.71 -9.70 -18.15
CA ASN A 206 10.81 -9.23 -17.32
C ASN A 206 10.19 -8.73 -16.00
N THR A 207 9.79 -9.64 -15.11
CA THR A 207 9.35 -9.31 -13.74
C THR A 207 10.59 -9.01 -12.89
N SER A 208 11.29 -7.92 -13.21
CA SER A 208 12.45 -7.47 -12.43
C SER A 208 12.06 -6.96 -11.03
N HIS A 209 10.77 -6.88 -10.72
CA HIS A 209 10.22 -6.35 -9.48
C HIS A 209 9.58 -7.45 -8.64
N THR A 210 9.99 -7.56 -7.38
CA THR A 210 9.36 -8.44 -6.38
C THR A 210 8.47 -7.61 -5.45
N PHE A 211 7.37 -8.18 -4.99
CA PHE A 211 6.51 -7.57 -3.97
C PHE A 211 6.91 -7.95 -2.53
N ASN A 212 8.12 -8.49 -2.33
CA ASN A 212 8.59 -8.98 -1.03
C ASN A 212 8.53 -7.93 0.10
N HIS A 213 8.66 -6.64 -0.24
CA HIS A 213 8.61 -5.52 0.71
C HIS A 213 7.24 -4.85 0.82
N ASN A 214 6.25 -5.28 0.04
CA ASN A 214 4.87 -4.86 0.20
C ASN A 214 4.26 -5.58 1.40
N LEU A 215 3.26 -4.96 2.01
CA LEU A 215 2.53 -5.53 3.13
C LEU A 215 1.40 -6.42 2.64
N LEU A 216 0.94 -7.35 3.49
CA LEU A 216 -0.19 -8.20 3.17
C LEU A 216 -1.43 -7.37 2.83
N MET A 217 -1.69 -6.28 3.57
CA MET A 217 -2.80 -5.37 3.32
C MET A 217 -2.75 -4.66 1.96
N ASP A 218 -1.57 -4.60 1.31
CA ASP A 218 -1.46 -4.08 -0.06
C ASP A 218 -2.06 -5.03 -1.09
N SER A 219 -2.39 -6.26 -0.70
CA SER A 219 -3.15 -7.21 -1.52
C SER A 219 -4.64 -6.87 -1.58
N GLY A 220 -5.14 -5.93 -0.76
CA GLY A 220 -6.57 -5.71 -0.63
C GLY A 220 -7.27 -6.89 0.03
N ASP A 221 -8.52 -7.17 -0.35
CA ASP A 221 -9.30 -8.25 0.24
C ASP A 221 -8.91 -9.61 -0.36
N ILE A 222 -8.45 -10.51 0.51
CA ILE A 222 -8.05 -11.87 0.14
C ILE A 222 -9.22 -12.80 0.38
N LEU A 223 -9.65 -13.51 -0.67
CA LEU A 223 -10.75 -14.46 -0.59
C LEU A 223 -10.46 -15.52 0.48
N ASN A 224 -11.34 -15.58 1.48
CA ASN A 224 -11.25 -16.47 2.64
C ASN A 224 -9.93 -16.39 3.43
N ASN A 225 -9.16 -15.32 3.31
CA ASN A 225 -7.81 -15.19 3.88
C ASN A 225 -6.86 -16.35 3.49
N THR A 226 -7.04 -16.90 2.29
CA THR A 226 -6.22 -18.01 1.79
C THR A 226 -5.10 -17.50 0.88
N ILE A 227 -3.86 -17.80 1.27
CA ILE A 227 -2.64 -17.59 0.51
C ILE A 227 -2.22 -18.93 -0.07
N TYR A 228 -1.84 -18.96 -1.35
CA TYR A 228 -1.33 -20.15 -2.02
C TYR A 228 0.18 -20.12 -2.07
N LEU A 229 0.81 -21.24 -1.69
CA LEU A 229 2.25 -21.43 -1.68
C LEU A 229 2.68 -22.40 -2.78
N CYS A 230 3.68 -21.99 -3.55
CA CYS A 230 4.42 -22.85 -4.46
C CYS A 230 5.93 -22.69 -4.22
N THR A 231 6.68 -23.77 -4.39
CA THR A 231 8.14 -23.81 -4.35
C THR A 231 8.74 -24.03 -5.74
N THR A 232 10.05 -23.84 -5.89
CA THR A 232 10.77 -24.20 -7.12
C THR A 232 10.56 -25.66 -7.50
N ALA A 233 10.55 -26.57 -6.52
CA ALA A 233 10.29 -27.99 -6.74
C ALA A 233 8.87 -28.28 -7.25
N ASP A 234 7.89 -27.42 -6.93
CA ASP A 234 6.49 -27.58 -7.35
C ASP A 234 6.22 -27.07 -8.77
N ILE A 235 7.11 -26.21 -9.29
CA ILE A 235 6.89 -25.46 -10.54
C ILE A 235 7.83 -25.89 -11.66
N LEU A 236 9.11 -26.17 -11.37
CA LEU A 236 10.11 -26.53 -12.39
C LEU A 236 9.94 -27.97 -12.90
N ASN A 237 10.60 -28.29 -14.02
CA ASN A 237 10.45 -29.57 -14.73
C ASN A 237 9.02 -29.85 -15.25
N LYS A 238 8.25 -28.79 -15.51
CA LYS A 238 6.98 -28.88 -16.25
C LYS A 238 7.27 -28.85 -17.76
N ASP A 239 6.21 -28.93 -18.56
CA ASP A 239 6.32 -28.76 -20.02
C ASP A 239 6.90 -27.39 -20.41
N VAL A 240 6.93 -26.41 -19.49
CA VAL A 240 7.48 -25.07 -19.70
C VAL A 240 8.99 -25.02 -19.41
N PRO A 241 9.81 -24.37 -20.28
CA PRO A 241 11.23 -24.14 -20.01
C PRO A 241 11.48 -23.48 -18.64
N ASP A 242 12.27 -24.16 -17.81
CA ASP A 242 12.69 -23.68 -16.49
C ASP A 242 13.18 -22.22 -16.48
N PRO A 243 14.00 -21.73 -17.44
CA PRO A 243 14.43 -20.33 -17.42
C PRO A 243 13.28 -19.32 -17.43
N VAL A 244 12.18 -19.62 -18.14
CA VAL A 244 11.00 -18.75 -18.21
C VAL A 244 10.25 -18.75 -16.88
N LEU A 245 10.10 -19.93 -16.26
CA LEU A 245 9.45 -20.09 -14.96
C LEU A 245 10.26 -19.41 -13.85
N ILE A 246 11.58 -19.63 -13.81
CA ILE A 246 12.49 -19.01 -12.84
C ILE A 246 12.42 -17.50 -12.98
N GLN A 247 12.53 -16.96 -14.19
CA GLN A 247 12.48 -15.52 -14.41
C GLN A 247 11.14 -14.91 -13.97
N THR A 248 10.03 -15.61 -14.20
CA THR A 248 8.68 -15.11 -13.91
C THR A 248 8.35 -15.16 -12.42
N TYR A 249 8.56 -16.31 -11.77
CA TYR A 249 8.08 -16.60 -10.41
C TYR A 249 9.16 -16.50 -9.33
N PHE A 250 10.43 -16.70 -9.69
CA PHE A 250 11.58 -16.70 -8.78
C PHE A 250 12.69 -15.75 -9.23
N PRO A 251 12.38 -14.46 -9.52
CA PRO A 251 13.34 -13.52 -10.12
C PRO A 251 14.57 -13.22 -9.23
N LEU A 252 14.55 -13.65 -7.97
CA LEU A 252 15.68 -13.56 -7.04
C LEU A 252 16.73 -14.66 -7.22
N LEU A 253 16.40 -15.77 -7.88
CA LEU A 253 17.34 -16.85 -8.20
C LEU A 253 18.18 -16.49 -9.45
N LYS A 254 18.83 -15.31 -9.43
CA LYS A 254 19.58 -14.80 -10.59
C LYS A 254 20.73 -15.74 -10.94
N GLY A 255 20.76 -16.18 -12.20
CA GLY A 255 21.77 -17.09 -12.74
C GLY A 255 21.38 -18.56 -12.74
N ALA A 256 20.30 -18.95 -12.05
CA ALA A 256 19.75 -20.30 -12.17
C ALA A 256 18.95 -20.43 -13.47
N THR A 257 19.20 -21.51 -14.22
CA THR A 257 18.50 -21.81 -15.48
C THR A 257 17.76 -23.14 -15.45
N SER A 258 17.95 -23.92 -14.40
CA SER A 258 17.39 -25.24 -14.20
C SER A 258 17.16 -25.52 -12.72
N LEU A 259 16.34 -26.54 -12.41
CA LEU A 259 16.20 -27.03 -11.04
C LEU A 259 17.54 -27.43 -10.41
N ASP A 260 18.46 -28.02 -11.19
CA ASP A 260 19.78 -28.43 -10.71
C ASP A 260 20.62 -27.24 -10.23
N ASP A 261 20.55 -26.09 -10.93
CA ASP A 261 21.24 -24.86 -10.52
C ASP A 261 20.67 -24.31 -9.21
N VAL A 262 19.35 -24.38 -9.05
CA VAL A 262 18.65 -23.99 -7.81
C VAL A 262 19.10 -24.88 -6.65
N VAL A 263 19.12 -26.20 -6.84
CA VAL A 263 19.56 -27.15 -5.81
C VAL A 263 21.01 -26.92 -5.41
N LYS A 264 21.91 -26.66 -6.37
CA LYS A 264 23.33 -26.35 -6.10
C LYS A 264 23.53 -25.06 -5.30
N SER A 265 22.70 -24.04 -5.55
CA SER A 265 22.81 -22.73 -4.86
C SER A 265 22.05 -22.67 -3.54
N ARG A 266 21.12 -23.61 -3.29
CA ARG A 266 20.24 -23.63 -2.11
C ARG A 266 21.00 -23.56 -0.78
N GLU A 267 22.07 -24.34 -0.61
CA GLU A 267 22.80 -24.36 0.66
C GLU A 267 23.38 -22.98 1.02
N GLU A 268 23.97 -22.30 0.04
CA GLU A 268 24.54 -20.96 0.22
C GLU A 268 23.43 -19.92 0.45
N LEU A 269 22.32 -19.99 -0.30
CA LEU A 269 21.16 -19.11 -0.07
C LEU A 269 20.58 -19.32 1.34
N MET A 270 20.38 -20.56 1.78
CA MET A 270 19.92 -20.86 3.13
C MET A 270 20.89 -20.34 4.21
N LYS A 271 22.20 -20.43 3.97
CA LYS A 271 23.22 -19.86 4.87
C LYS A 271 23.13 -18.33 4.93
N GLN A 272 22.87 -17.67 3.81
CA GLN A 272 22.63 -16.23 3.77
C GLN A 272 21.34 -15.86 4.51
N ASN A 273 20.27 -16.64 4.30
CA ASN A 273 18.97 -16.44 4.92
C ASN A 273 19.03 -16.56 6.45
N LYS A 274 19.83 -17.50 6.98
CA LYS A 274 20.08 -17.63 8.43
C LYS A 274 20.68 -16.38 9.09
N LYS A 275 21.32 -15.47 8.33
CA LYS A 275 21.83 -14.21 8.89
C LYS A 275 20.70 -13.31 9.40
N TYR A 276 19.50 -13.43 8.84
CA TYR A 276 18.36 -12.57 9.13
C TYR A 276 17.05 -13.34 9.39
N ILE A 277 17.05 -14.66 9.27
CA ILE A 277 16.05 -15.59 9.80
C ILE A 277 16.72 -16.37 10.93
N ASN A 278 16.64 -15.83 12.14
CA ASN A 278 17.22 -16.42 13.34
C ASN A 278 16.36 -16.11 14.57
N ASP A 279 16.86 -16.38 15.77
CA ASP A 279 16.14 -16.17 17.02
C ASP A 279 15.72 -14.69 17.21
N THR A 280 16.49 -13.72 16.73
CA THR A 280 16.11 -12.30 16.73
C THR A 280 14.84 -12.07 15.91
N THR A 281 14.72 -12.73 14.76
CA THR A 281 13.54 -12.65 13.90
C THR A 281 12.33 -13.29 14.56
N SER A 282 12.51 -14.42 15.25
CA SER A 282 11.42 -15.03 16.03
C SER A 282 10.96 -14.10 17.16
N ARG A 283 11.89 -13.46 17.88
CA ARG A 283 11.57 -12.46 18.91
C ARG A 283 10.83 -11.25 18.34
N LEU A 284 11.14 -10.83 17.11
CA LEU A 284 10.39 -9.76 16.43
C LEU A 284 8.93 -10.17 16.24
N PHE A 285 8.70 -11.41 15.81
CA PHE A 285 7.34 -11.94 15.65
C PHE A 285 6.61 -12.01 16.99
N ASP A 286 7.29 -12.44 18.05
CA ASP A 286 6.74 -12.45 19.42
C ASP A 286 6.38 -11.04 19.89
N ALA A 287 7.24 -10.04 19.65
CA ALA A 287 6.98 -8.65 19.99
C ALA A 287 5.77 -8.08 19.23
N VAL A 288 5.62 -8.40 17.94
CA VAL A 288 4.44 -7.99 17.17
C VAL A 288 3.18 -8.70 17.69
N ASP A 289 3.25 -10.02 17.89
CA ASP A 289 2.15 -10.82 18.43
C ASP A 289 1.71 -10.29 19.80
N LEU A 290 2.64 -9.84 20.66
CA LEU A 290 2.33 -9.20 21.94
C LEU A 290 1.39 -8.00 21.78
N PHE A 291 1.70 -7.07 20.87
CA PHE A 291 0.86 -5.89 20.65
C PHE A 291 -0.54 -6.26 20.16
N TYR A 292 -0.65 -7.22 19.26
CA TYR A 292 -1.95 -7.73 18.80
C TYR A 292 -2.72 -8.45 19.92
N ASN A 293 -2.05 -9.30 20.68
CA ASN A 293 -2.64 -10.06 21.77
C ASN A 293 -3.16 -9.13 22.87
N MET A 294 -2.38 -8.11 23.27
CA MET A 294 -2.82 -7.11 24.25
C MET A 294 -4.07 -6.37 23.80
N TYR A 295 -4.13 -5.95 22.54
CA TYR A 295 -5.28 -5.23 21.99
C TYR A 295 -6.53 -6.11 21.87
N ASN A 296 -6.36 -7.35 21.41
CA ASN A 296 -7.47 -8.28 21.19
C ASN A 296 -8.00 -8.88 22.50
N SER A 297 -7.15 -9.00 23.52
CA SER A 297 -7.51 -9.51 24.86
C SER A 297 -7.70 -8.40 25.90
N LYS A 298 -7.90 -7.15 25.48
CA LYS A 298 -8.12 -6.03 26.40
C LYS A 298 -9.30 -6.30 27.34
N LYS A 299 -9.10 -6.04 28.63
CA LYS A 299 -10.14 -6.21 29.67
C LYS A 299 -11.13 -5.04 29.72
N LYS A 300 -10.68 -3.86 29.28
CA LYS A 300 -11.44 -2.61 29.21
C LYS A 300 -10.95 -1.75 28.06
N ASP A 301 -11.84 -0.98 27.44
CA ASP A 301 -11.46 0.01 26.44
C ASP A 301 -10.76 1.22 27.07
N LEU A 302 -9.78 1.79 26.36
CA LEU A 302 -9.20 3.08 26.73
C LEU A 302 -10.19 4.21 26.42
N ILE A 303 -10.27 5.20 27.30
CA ILE A 303 -11.19 6.32 27.15
C ILE A 303 -10.52 7.44 26.34
N TYR A 304 -10.78 7.45 25.03
CA TYR A 304 -10.33 8.52 24.14
C TYR A 304 -11.29 9.70 24.18
N LYS A 305 -10.76 10.92 24.30
CA LYS A 305 -11.53 12.16 24.16
C LYS A 305 -11.95 12.39 22.70
N ASN A 306 -11.04 12.14 21.77
CA ASN A 306 -11.31 12.12 20.33
C ASN A 306 -10.24 11.30 19.61
N LYS A 307 -10.58 10.72 18.46
CA LYS A 307 -9.65 10.00 17.59
C LYS A 307 -10.16 9.93 16.15
N GLY A 308 -9.27 9.96 15.17
CA GLY A 308 -9.64 9.94 13.76
C GLY A 308 -8.71 10.79 12.90
N ILE A 309 -9.23 11.31 11.79
CA ILE A 309 -8.47 11.91 10.70
C ILE A 309 -8.51 13.44 10.79
N LYS A 310 -7.36 14.07 10.63
CA LYS A 310 -7.15 15.54 10.60
C LYS A 310 -6.89 16.09 9.20
N TYR A 311 -6.33 15.26 8.35
CA TYR A 311 -6.07 15.59 6.95
C TYR A 311 -6.15 14.34 6.11
N ILE A 312 -6.69 14.46 4.90
CA ILE A 312 -6.69 13.39 3.91
C ILE A 312 -6.48 13.95 2.51
N LYS A 313 -5.76 13.19 1.69
CA LYS A 313 -5.61 13.40 0.26
C LYS A 313 -5.76 12.07 -0.45
N ALA A 314 -6.81 11.94 -1.24
CA ALA A 314 -7.14 10.76 -2.01
C ALA A 314 -7.11 11.07 -3.51
N ILE A 315 -6.85 10.04 -4.32
CA ILE A 315 -7.02 10.06 -5.77
C ILE A 315 -8.14 9.09 -6.12
N LEU A 316 -9.15 9.57 -6.81
CA LEU A 316 -10.08 8.73 -7.55
C LEU A 316 -9.51 8.51 -8.96
N ARG A 317 -9.11 7.29 -9.26
CA ARG A 317 -8.58 6.92 -10.57
C ARG A 317 -9.73 6.73 -11.58
N PRO A 318 -9.53 7.13 -12.84
CA PRO A 318 -10.45 6.77 -13.90
C PRO A 318 -10.31 5.27 -14.20
N ASP A 319 -11.36 4.66 -14.76
CA ASP A 319 -11.29 3.26 -15.23
C ASP A 319 -10.25 3.10 -16.34
N ASN A 320 -10.06 4.14 -17.16
CA ASN A 320 -9.04 4.21 -18.20
C ASN A 320 -8.45 5.62 -18.25
N ALA A 321 -7.12 5.73 -18.27
CA ALA A 321 -6.44 7.02 -18.41
C ALA A 321 -6.75 7.62 -19.79
N MET A 322 -7.37 8.79 -19.82
CA MET A 322 -7.70 9.52 -21.04
C MET A 322 -7.35 11.00 -20.87
N LYS A 323 -6.92 11.63 -21.96
CA LYS A 323 -6.51 13.03 -21.92
C LYS A 323 -7.73 13.94 -21.74
N MET A 324 -7.90 14.51 -20.55
CA MET A 324 -9.06 15.32 -20.21
C MET A 324 -9.04 16.70 -20.89
N PRO A 325 -10.18 17.19 -21.41
CA PRO A 325 -10.31 18.54 -21.95
C PRO A 325 -10.48 19.55 -20.81
N LEU A 326 -9.40 19.83 -20.08
CA LEU A 326 -9.40 20.68 -18.88
C LEU A 326 -10.00 22.08 -19.10
N GLU A 327 -9.85 22.67 -20.29
CA GLU A 327 -10.46 23.97 -20.60
C GLU A 327 -11.99 23.89 -20.61
N ILE A 328 -12.56 22.77 -21.09
CA ILE A 328 -14.00 22.54 -21.07
C ILE A 328 -14.46 22.38 -19.62
N ILE A 329 -13.74 21.60 -18.81
CA ILE A 329 -14.04 21.44 -17.38
C ILE A 329 -14.04 22.82 -16.69
N TYR A 330 -13.01 23.63 -16.91
CA TYR A 330 -12.95 24.99 -16.35
C TYR A 330 -14.11 25.86 -16.83
N LYS A 331 -14.55 25.71 -18.09
CA LYS A 331 -15.69 26.46 -18.64
C LYS A 331 -17.01 26.09 -17.99
N LEU A 332 -17.25 24.80 -17.74
CA LEU A 332 -18.46 24.27 -17.11
C LEU A 332 -18.60 24.72 -15.65
N LEU A 333 -17.50 24.73 -14.89
CA LEU A 333 -17.56 24.99 -13.46
C LEU A 333 -17.74 26.49 -13.13
N HIS A 334 -18.72 26.79 -12.28
CA HIS A 334 -19.02 28.16 -11.84
C HIS A 334 -18.62 28.40 -10.39
N ALA A 335 -18.07 29.59 -10.10
CA ALA A 335 -17.76 29.99 -8.74
C ALA A 335 -19.05 30.36 -7.99
N THR A 336 -19.25 29.77 -6.83
CA THR A 336 -20.41 29.96 -5.95
C THR A 336 -19.94 30.25 -4.53
N GLU A 337 -20.84 30.49 -3.58
CA GLU A 337 -20.46 30.63 -2.17
C GLU A 337 -19.78 29.35 -1.63
N LEU A 338 -20.27 28.17 -2.03
CA LEU A 338 -19.70 26.87 -1.65
C LEU A 338 -18.38 26.57 -2.40
N TYR A 339 -18.27 27.02 -3.66
CA TYR A 339 -17.09 26.86 -4.52
C TYR A 339 -16.45 28.22 -4.82
N PRO A 340 -15.92 28.94 -3.82
CA PRO A 340 -15.63 30.37 -3.98
C PRO A 340 -14.38 30.65 -4.80
N MET A 341 -13.56 29.63 -5.09
CA MET A 341 -12.40 29.77 -5.95
C MET A 341 -12.22 28.55 -6.85
N ILE A 342 -12.04 28.78 -8.15
CA ILE A 342 -11.64 27.78 -9.14
C ILE A 342 -10.36 28.26 -9.79
N LYS A 343 -9.35 27.39 -9.85
CA LYS A 343 -8.07 27.62 -10.50
C LYS A 343 -7.95 26.71 -11.72
N PHE A 344 -7.51 27.27 -12.84
CA PHE A 344 -7.09 26.52 -14.02
C PHE A 344 -5.61 26.76 -14.28
N ASN A 345 -4.84 25.67 -14.26
CA ASN A 345 -3.44 25.64 -14.65
C ASN A 345 -3.32 24.93 -16.01
N PRO A 346 -3.15 25.67 -17.11
CA PRO A 346 -3.11 25.07 -18.45
C PRO A 346 -1.76 24.39 -18.76
N SER A 347 -0.65 24.87 -18.16
CA SER A 347 0.70 24.29 -18.26
C SER A 347 1.71 25.04 -17.38
N SER A 348 2.88 24.44 -17.12
CA SER A 348 3.96 24.99 -16.27
C SER A 348 4.57 26.33 -16.73
N ARG A 349 4.28 26.79 -17.95
CA ARG A 349 4.79 28.04 -18.54
C ARG A 349 3.68 28.98 -19.01
N GLN A 350 2.44 28.68 -18.64
CA GLN A 350 1.29 29.48 -19.01
C GLN A 350 0.69 30.11 -17.75
N GLU A 351 0.04 31.25 -17.92
CA GLU A 351 -0.59 31.94 -16.79
C GLU A 351 -1.78 31.13 -16.27
N ASN A 352 -1.85 31.01 -14.94
CA ASN A 352 -3.00 30.42 -14.29
C ASN A 352 -4.21 31.35 -14.41
N SER A 353 -5.37 30.78 -14.69
CA SER A 353 -6.64 31.49 -14.66
C SER A 353 -7.38 31.21 -13.35
N TYR A 354 -8.08 32.21 -12.82
CA TYR A 354 -8.82 32.11 -11.56
C TYR A 354 -10.26 32.63 -11.74
N ARG A 355 -11.24 31.90 -11.21
CA ARG A 355 -12.61 32.40 -10.97
C ARG A 355 -12.79 32.56 -9.46
N LEU A 356 -13.24 33.73 -9.05
CA LEU A 356 -13.55 34.04 -7.66
C LEU A 356 -15.03 34.40 -7.54
N PHE A 357 -15.71 33.84 -6.54
CA PHE A 357 -17.05 34.25 -6.19
C PHE A 357 -17.01 35.64 -5.54
N ALA A 358 -17.96 36.49 -5.91
CA ALA A 358 -18.10 37.84 -5.40
C ALA A 358 -19.59 38.13 -5.20
N ASP A 359 -19.96 38.36 -3.94
CA ASP A 359 -21.32 38.71 -3.50
C ASP A 359 -21.51 40.22 -3.35
N LYS A 360 -20.43 41.01 -3.46
CA LYS A 360 -20.40 42.45 -3.22
C LYS A 360 -19.71 43.21 -4.34
N ASN A 361 -20.13 44.47 -4.51
CA ASN A 361 -19.49 45.43 -5.39
C ASN A 361 -18.97 46.62 -4.59
N ALA A 362 -17.82 47.16 -4.97
CA ALA A 362 -17.34 48.45 -4.50
C ALA A 362 -18.21 49.59 -5.08
N THR A 363 -18.08 50.78 -4.52
CA THR A 363 -18.80 51.99 -4.98
C THR A 363 -18.50 52.36 -6.43
N ASP A 364 -17.36 51.90 -6.96
CA ASP A 364 -16.95 52.09 -8.36
C ASP A 364 -17.36 50.93 -9.30
N GLY A 365 -18.15 49.98 -8.80
CA GLY A 365 -18.66 48.85 -9.57
C GLY A 365 -17.73 47.64 -9.66
N ARG A 366 -16.51 47.70 -9.08
CA ARG A 366 -15.62 46.52 -9.05
C ARG A 366 -16.16 45.44 -8.12
N LYS A 367 -16.14 44.18 -8.58
CA LYS A 367 -16.51 43.03 -7.76
C LYS A 367 -15.50 42.80 -6.64
N ILE A 368 -16.00 42.60 -5.42
CA ILE A 368 -15.20 42.30 -4.23
C ILE A 368 -15.28 40.79 -3.99
N PRO A 369 -14.16 40.05 -4.02
CA PRO A 369 -14.16 38.61 -3.73
C PRO A 369 -14.72 38.31 -2.34
N TYR A 370 -15.50 37.22 -2.25
CA TYR A 370 -16.04 36.71 -0.99
C TYR A 370 -14.93 36.25 -0.03
N MET A 371 -13.86 35.66 -0.57
CA MET A 371 -12.73 35.14 0.20
C MET A 371 -11.73 36.23 0.64
N LYS A 372 -11.04 35.99 1.76
CA LYS A 372 -10.00 36.89 2.25
C LYS A 372 -8.76 36.84 1.36
N LYS A 373 -8.13 37.99 1.13
CA LYS A 373 -6.90 38.12 0.32
C LYS A 373 -5.83 37.10 0.73
N ALA A 374 -5.51 36.98 2.02
CA ALA A 374 -4.47 36.06 2.50
C ALA A 374 -4.75 34.59 2.15
N GLU A 375 -6.00 34.16 2.24
CA GLU A 375 -6.43 32.81 1.90
C GLU A 375 -6.30 32.54 0.40
N ILE A 376 -6.75 33.49 -0.44
CA ILE A 376 -6.59 33.41 -1.90
C ILE A 376 -5.10 33.24 -2.26
N PHE A 377 -4.22 34.08 -1.73
CA PHE A 377 -2.78 34.01 -2.02
C PHE A 377 -2.11 32.74 -1.50
N SER A 378 -2.62 32.17 -0.40
CA SER A 378 -2.18 30.85 0.09
C SER A 378 -2.58 29.76 -0.92
N LEU A 379 -3.87 29.70 -1.28
CA LEU A 379 -4.41 28.72 -2.22
C LEU A 379 -3.73 28.79 -3.58
N MET A 380 -3.50 29.99 -4.13
CA MET A 380 -2.78 30.17 -5.40
C MET A 380 -1.43 29.43 -5.44
N LYS A 381 -0.74 29.32 -4.30
CA LYS A 381 0.56 28.64 -4.15
C LYS A 381 0.43 27.15 -3.87
N THR A 382 -0.67 26.69 -3.27
CA THR A 382 -0.81 25.32 -2.76
C THR A 382 -1.60 24.39 -3.68
N ILE A 383 -2.67 24.86 -4.34
CA ILE A 383 -3.56 24.05 -5.20
C ILE A 383 -3.17 24.12 -6.68
N GLY A 384 -3.49 23.08 -7.47
CA GLY A 384 -3.33 23.09 -8.93
C GLY A 384 -1.91 23.45 -9.38
N LYS A 385 -0.91 22.78 -8.80
CA LYS A 385 0.52 23.02 -9.10
C LYS A 385 0.93 22.44 -10.45
N ASN A 386 0.26 21.38 -10.87
CA ASN A 386 0.42 20.75 -12.18
C ASN A 386 -0.72 21.17 -13.10
N LYS A 387 -0.63 20.77 -14.37
CA LYS A 387 -1.68 21.01 -15.36
C LYS A 387 -3.00 20.36 -14.91
N SER A 388 -3.96 21.20 -14.52
CA SER A 388 -5.16 20.76 -13.80
C SER A 388 -6.23 21.86 -13.72
N VAL A 389 -7.45 21.46 -13.34
CA VAL A 389 -8.50 22.37 -12.85
C VAL A 389 -8.75 22.03 -11.38
N SER A 390 -8.62 23.00 -10.48
CA SER A 390 -8.82 22.81 -9.04
C SER A 390 -9.99 23.67 -8.54
N VAL A 391 -10.93 23.06 -7.85
CA VAL A 391 -12.06 23.70 -7.17
C VAL A 391 -11.78 23.71 -5.67
N PHE A 392 -11.73 24.89 -5.06
CA PHE A 392 -11.72 25.02 -3.61
C PHE A 392 -13.16 25.03 -3.09
N ILE A 393 -13.42 24.21 -2.09
CA ILE A 393 -14.73 24.04 -1.48
C ILE A 393 -14.62 24.51 -0.03
N SER A 394 -15.37 25.56 0.32
CA SER A 394 -15.38 26.12 1.67
C SER A 394 -16.54 25.53 2.46
N ASN A 395 -16.23 24.78 3.52
CA ASN A 395 -17.24 24.22 4.43
C ASN A 395 -17.01 24.75 5.86
N LYS A 396 -18.05 24.69 6.70
CA LYS A 396 -18.01 25.24 8.06
C LYS A 396 -16.90 24.63 8.91
N ASP A 397 -16.65 23.32 8.80
CA ASP A 397 -15.73 22.60 9.68
C ASP A 397 -14.53 21.99 8.95
N SER A 398 -14.46 22.18 7.63
CA SER A 398 -13.40 21.66 6.77
C SER A 398 -13.16 22.54 5.55
N SER A 399 -11.98 22.43 4.97
CA SER A 399 -11.66 23.00 3.66
C SER A 399 -11.26 21.88 2.71
N LEU A 400 -11.92 21.79 1.56
CA LEU A 400 -11.65 20.76 0.57
C LEU A 400 -11.13 21.36 -0.74
N VAL A 401 -10.39 20.54 -1.49
CA VAL A 401 -9.97 20.84 -2.85
C VAL A 401 -10.26 19.62 -3.70
N CYS A 402 -10.98 19.82 -4.81
CA CYS A 402 -11.20 18.83 -5.85
C CYS A 402 -10.41 19.24 -7.09
N GLU A 403 -9.41 18.46 -7.48
CA GLU A 403 -8.50 18.75 -8.59
C GLU A 403 -8.60 17.69 -9.69
N PHE A 404 -8.93 18.11 -10.90
CA PHE A 404 -8.96 17.29 -12.11
C PHE A 404 -7.61 17.38 -12.82
N ASP A 405 -6.91 16.27 -12.96
CA ASP A 405 -5.66 16.21 -13.71
C ASP A 405 -5.88 16.01 -15.21
N GLU A 406 -4.81 16.10 -16.00
CA GLU A 406 -4.89 15.93 -17.45
C GLU A 406 -5.14 14.49 -17.92
N PHE A 407 -5.09 13.50 -17.02
CA PHE A 407 -5.21 12.07 -17.30
C PHE A 407 -6.55 11.46 -16.82
N GLY A 408 -7.42 12.28 -16.23
CA GLY A 408 -8.74 11.87 -15.76
C GLY A 408 -8.81 11.47 -14.29
N SER A 409 -7.71 11.61 -13.53
CA SER A 409 -7.74 11.41 -12.09
C SER A 409 -8.37 12.62 -11.39
N VAL A 410 -9.14 12.35 -10.35
CA VAL A 410 -9.69 13.38 -9.46
C VAL A 410 -8.99 13.28 -8.12
N ILE A 411 -8.23 14.31 -7.77
CA ILE A 411 -7.51 14.42 -6.50
C ILE A 411 -8.40 15.19 -5.53
N ILE A 412 -8.77 14.56 -4.42
CA ILE A 412 -9.60 15.15 -3.38
C ILE A 412 -8.75 15.31 -2.12
N SER A 413 -8.57 16.53 -1.64
CA SER A 413 -7.91 16.79 -0.36
C SER A 413 -8.82 17.53 0.59
N SER A 414 -8.81 17.16 1.87
CA SER A 414 -9.57 17.82 2.94
C SER A 414 -8.69 18.04 4.16
N GLU A 415 -8.74 19.25 4.70
CA GLU A 415 -8.16 19.63 5.98
C GLU A 415 -9.29 19.96 6.97
N PHE A 416 -9.25 19.35 8.15
CA PHE A 416 -10.26 19.52 9.19
C PHE A 416 -9.78 20.54 10.23
N LYS A 417 -10.69 21.41 10.68
CA LYS A 417 -10.35 22.48 11.63
C LYS A 417 -9.79 21.91 12.94
N LYS A 418 -9.12 22.77 13.72
CA LYS A 418 -8.31 22.38 14.90
C LYS A 418 -9.04 21.48 15.91
N ASP A 419 -10.33 21.66 16.12
CA ASP A 419 -11.11 20.86 17.08
C ASP A 419 -11.89 19.71 16.43
N THR A 420 -11.90 19.64 15.10
CA THR A 420 -12.65 18.64 14.31
C THR A 420 -11.76 17.45 14.00
N ILE A 421 -12.11 16.26 14.48
CA ILE A 421 -11.49 14.99 14.09
C ILE A 421 -12.60 14.12 13.54
N VAL A 422 -12.39 13.54 12.36
CA VAL A 422 -13.45 12.80 11.64
C VAL A 422 -13.10 11.33 11.43
N THR A 423 -14.13 10.51 11.32
CA THR A 423 -14.06 9.10 10.97
C THR A 423 -14.03 8.89 9.46
N ILE A 424 -13.74 7.67 9.01
CA ILE A 424 -13.78 7.29 7.59
C ILE A 424 -15.18 7.50 7.01
N GLU A 425 -16.22 7.09 7.73
CA GLU A 425 -17.62 7.22 7.29
C GLU A 425 -18.03 8.69 7.11
N GLU A 426 -17.62 9.56 8.03
CA GLU A 426 -17.87 11.00 7.91
C GLU A 426 -17.18 11.61 6.67
N ILE A 427 -15.96 11.15 6.34
CA ILE A 427 -15.28 11.58 5.11
C ILE A 427 -15.99 11.04 3.87
N ASP A 428 -16.41 9.77 3.88
CA ASP A 428 -17.14 9.17 2.77
C ASP A 428 -18.41 9.97 2.47
N ASN A 429 -19.17 10.32 3.50
CA ASN A 429 -20.38 11.14 3.39
C ASN A 429 -20.07 12.57 2.92
N LEU A 430 -19.02 13.19 3.46
CA LEU A 430 -18.57 14.53 3.08
C LEU A 430 -18.18 14.60 1.59
N PHE A 431 -17.39 13.62 1.12
CA PHE A 431 -16.94 13.57 -0.28
C PHE A 431 -18.11 13.30 -1.22
N LYS A 432 -19.05 12.40 -0.84
CA LYS A 432 -20.29 12.23 -1.60
C LYS A 432 -21.08 13.52 -1.70
N SER A 433 -21.27 14.25 -0.60
CA SER A 433 -22.12 15.44 -0.60
C SER A 433 -21.49 16.65 -1.30
N LEU A 434 -20.17 16.80 -1.25
CA LEU A 434 -19.48 18.00 -1.74
C LEU A 434 -18.75 17.81 -3.07
N VAL A 435 -18.30 16.60 -3.38
CA VAL A 435 -17.51 16.32 -4.59
C VAL A 435 -18.36 15.70 -5.69
N ASN A 436 -19.24 14.75 -5.40
CA ASN A 436 -20.06 14.11 -6.44
C ASN A 436 -20.90 15.09 -7.25
N PRO A 437 -21.49 16.18 -6.70
CA PRO A 437 -22.19 17.17 -7.52
C PRO A 437 -21.30 17.79 -8.61
N ILE A 438 -20.03 18.06 -8.31
CA ILE A 438 -19.05 18.57 -9.28
C ILE A 438 -18.76 17.51 -10.34
N LEU A 439 -18.61 16.24 -9.93
CA LEU A 439 -18.36 15.14 -10.84
C LEU A 439 -19.55 14.91 -11.78
N GLU A 440 -20.78 14.96 -11.26
CA GLU A 440 -22.02 14.80 -12.03
C GLU A 440 -22.19 15.90 -13.08
N GLU A 441 -21.92 17.16 -12.73
CA GLU A 441 -21.97 18.29 -13.66
C GLU A 441 -21.03 18.07 -14.85
N ILE A 442 -19.78 17.69 -14.59
CA ILE A 442 -18.80 17.43 -15.64
C ILE A 442 -19.16 16.17 -16.44
N LYS A 443 -19.57 15.11 -15.74
CA LYS A 443 -19.95 13.81 -16.32
C LYS A 443 -21.08 13.98 -17.33
N SER A 444 -22.12 14.76 -16.99
CA SER A 444 -23.28 14.99 -17.85
C SER A 444 -22.95 15.54 -19.24
N VAL A 445 -21.81 16.26 -19.36
CA VAL A 445 -21.35 16.85 -20.63
C VAL A 445 -20.31 15.97 -21.30
N LEU A 446 -19.34 15.43 -20.55
CA LEU A 446 -18.21 14.71 -21.13
C LEU A 446 -18.52 13.25 -21.50
N GLU A 447 -19.52 12.62 -20.90
CA GLU A 447 -19.94 11.26 -21.27
C GLU A 447 -20.40 11.15 -22.72
N GLN A 448 -21.07 12.18 -23.24
CA GLN A 448 -21.48 12.25 -24.65
C GLN A 448 -20.28 12.21 -25.61
N SER A 449 -19.10 12.61 -25.13
CA SER A 449 -17.84 12.61 -25.87
C SER A 449 -16.98 11.37 -25.56
N GLY A 450 -17.52 10.38 -24.87
CA GLY A 450 -16.84 9.11 -24.56
C GLY A 450 -15.93 9.14 -23.33
N TYR A 451 -15.94 10.20 -22.52
CA TYR A 451 -15.21 10.22 -21.25
C TYR A 451 -16.05 9.61 -20.14
N ASN A 452 -15.52 8.62 -19.44
CA ASN A 452 -16.16 8.06 -18.25
C ASN A 452 -15.56 8.69 -16.98
N ILE A 453 -16.40 9.34 -16.18
CA ILE A 453 -16.03 9.88 -14.87
C ILE A 453 -16.74 9.05 -13.80
N LYS A 454 -15.94 8.32 -13.02
CA LYS A 454 -16.42 7.58 -11.86
C LYS A 454 -16.82 8.55 -10.76
N LEU A 455 -17.95 8.29 -10.11
CA LEU A 455 -18.35 9.02 -8.89
C LEU A 455 -17.61 8.45 -7.68
N PHE A 456 -17.38 9.28 -6.68
CA PHE A 456 -16.83 8.81 -5.43
C PHE A 456 -17.88 8.00 -4.66
N ASN A 457 -17.48 6.84 -4.12
CA ASN A 457 -18.34 5.97 -3.32
C ASN A 457 -17.83 5.73 -1.90
N LYS A 458 -16.58 5.33 -1.72
CA LYS A 458 -15.96 5.15 -0.41
C LYS A 458 -14.45 5.22 -0.50
N LEU A 459 -13.78 5.56 0.59
CA LEU A 459 -12.32 5.66 0.64
C LEU A 459 -11.61 4.31 0.42
N ASP A 460 -12.24 3.20 0.82
CA ASP A 460 -11.73 1.84 0.62
C ASP A 460 -12.24 1.20 -0.70
N ASP A 461 -12.71 2.01 -1.66
CA ASP A 461 -13.04 1.50 -2.99
C ASP A 461 -11.75 1.15 -3.75
N ASP A 462 -11.83 0.16 -4.63
CA ASP A 462 -10.68 -0.23 -5.45
C ASP A 462 -10.20 0.90 -6.35
N SER A 463 -11.03 1.86 -6.79
CA SER A 463 -10.57 3.00 -7.60
C SER A 463 -10.00 4.18 -6.79
N VAL A 464 -9.98 4.10 -5.47
CA VAL A 464 -9.48 5.16 -4.60
C VAL A 464 -8.13 4.78 -4.04
N ASP A 465 -7.15 5.67 -4.22
CA ASP A 465 -5.84 5.57 -3.59
C ASP A 465 -5.64 6.70 -2.59
N ILE A 466 -5.18 6.40 -1.38
CA ILE A 466 -4.80 7.42 -0.41
C ILE A 466 -3.37 7.85 -0.69
N GLN A 467 -3.14 9.13 -1.00
CA GLN A 467 -1.78 9.67 -1.08
C GLN A 467 -1.22 10.03 0.29
N GLN A 468 -2.08 10.57 1.15
CA GLN A 468 -1.66 11.12 2.43
C GLN A 468 -2.84 11.18 3.39
N LEU A 469 -2.61 10.81 4.63
CA LEU A 469 -3.57 10.90 5.73
C LEU A 469 -2.80 11.24 7.00
N ASN A 470 -3.36 12.16 7.79
CA ASN A 470 -2.86 12.44 9.14
C ASN A 470 -3.91 12.02 10.15
N TYR A 471 -3.51 11.14 11.06
CA TYR A 471 -4.33 10.61 12.15
C TYR A 471 -3.98 11.31 13.47
N GLU A 472 -4.98 11.58 14.29
CA GLU A 472 -4.82 12.16 15.63
C GLU A 472 -5.69 11.39 16.62
N SER A 473 -5.17 11.16 17.83
CA SER A 473 -5.93 10.64 18.97
C SER A 473 -5.56 11.37 20.25
N LYS A 474 -6.54 11.58 21.14
CA LYS A 474 -6.33 12.23 22.44
C LYS A 474 -6.97 11.43 23.56
N LEU A 475 -6.25 11.29 24.66
CA LEU A 475 -6.70 10.65 25.88
C LEU A 475 -5.97 11.24 27.08
N VAL A 476 -6.50 11.00 28.28
CA VAL A 476 -5.81 11.36 29.52
C VAL A 476 -4.95 10.18 29.98
N ILE A 477 -3.73 10.46 30.42
CA ILE A 477 -2.81 9.49 31.02
C ILE A 477 -2.45 9.91 32.44
N ASP A 478 -2.16 8.93 33.28
CA ASP A 478 -1.84 9.14 34.70
C ASP A 478 -0.34 8.99 34.98
N LYS A 479 0.36 8.16 34.19
CA LYS A 479 1.79 7.87 34.33
C LYS A 479 2.59 8.49 33.21
N VAL A 480 3.83 8.89 33.53
CA VAL A 480 4.82 9.28 32.51
C VAL A 480 5.07 8.09 31.59
N ILE A 481 5.13 8.34 30.29
CA ILE A 481 5.47 7.32 29.29
C ILE A 481 6.96 7.06 29.37
N ASP A 482 7.34 5.89 29.87
CA ASP A 482 8.70 5.37 29.83
C ASP A 482 8.83 4.36 28.69
N LEU A 483 9.64 4.70 27.68
CA LEU A 483 9.91 3.82 26.54
C LEU A 483 11.13 2.93 26.78
N GLU A 484 12.02 3.27 27.71
CA GLU A 484 13.24 2.49 27.93
C GLU A 484 12.89 1.15 28.59
N SER A 485 11.90 1.14 29.49
CA SER A 485 11.40 -0.08 30.14
C SER A 485 10.77 -1.10 29.18
N ILE A 486 10.34 -0.66 27.99
CA ILE A 486 9.67 -1.51 26.99
C ILE A 486 10.42 -1.56 25.64
N LYS A 487 11.69 -1.14 25.64
CA LYS A 487 12.50 -0.97 24.43
C LYS A 487 12.62 -2.23 23.57
N GLY A 488 12.74 -3.39 24.21
CA GLY A 488 12.90 -4.67 23.51
C GLY A 488 11.71 -5.03 22.63
N CYS A 489 10.49 -4.67 23.05
CA CYS A 489 9.27 -4.98 22.29
C CYS A 489 8.83 -3.83 21.37
N ILE A 490 9.17 -2.56 21.66
CA ILE A 490 8.80 -1.43 20.79
C ILE A 490 9.71 -1.26 19.56
N SER A 491 11.00 -1.64 19.67
CA SER A 491 12.02 -1.34 18.63
C SER A 491 11.78 -2.04 17.29
N GLY A 492 10.99 -3.12 17.30
CA GLY A 492 10.52 -3.82 16.10
C GLY A 492 9.44 -3.06 15.33
N ILE A 493 8.74 -2.14 16.01
CA ILE A 493 7.55 -1.45 15.53
C ILE A 493 7.86 0.03 15.27
N PHE A 494 8.64 0.65 16.15
CA PHE A 494 9.01 2.06 16.10
C PHE A 494 10.53 2.26 16.15
N ASN A 495 11.07 3.19 15.36
CA ASN A 495 12.35 3.81 15.70
C ASN A 495 12.08 4.95 16.67
N ASN A 496 12.88 5.04 17.74
CA ASN A 496 12.85 6.18 18.64
C ASN A 496 13.72 7.29 18.04
N GLU A 497 13.09 8.42 17.72
CA GLU A 497 13.71 9.62 17.16
C GLU A 497 13.67 10.80 18.14
N SER A 498 13.35 10.53 19.41
CA SER A 498 13.34 11.52 20.48
C SER A 498 14.76 12.00 20.73
N THR A 499 14.93 13.30 20.95
CA THR A 499 16.23 13.90 21.25
C THR A 499 16.08 14.84 22.43
N ASP A 500 17.17 15.08 23.17
CA ASP A 500 17.19 16.06 24.27
C ASP A 500 16.77 17.46 23.83
N PHE A 501 16.85 17.74 22.53
CA PHE A 501 16.53 19.02 21.92
C PHE A 501 15.05 19.18 21.56
N LYS A 502 14.30 18.08 21.47
CA LYS A 502 12.87 18.09 21.13
C LYS A 502 12.01 17.79 22.36
N SER A 503 11.01 18.63 22.62
CA SER A 503 10.01 18.36 23.65
C SER A 503 9.01 17.32 23.15
N GLY A 504 8.74 16.30 23.96
CA GLY A 504 7.79 15.23 23.61
C GLY A 504 8.50 13.96 23.18
N ILE A 505 7.72 12.93 22.86
CA ILE A 505 8.26 11.65 22.37
C ILE A 505 8.03 11.60 20.86
N HIS A 506 9.11 11.39 20.12
CA HIS A 506 9.10 11.31 18.66
C HIS A 506 9.48 9.92 18.20
N LEU A 507 8.60 9.28 17.45
CA LEU A 507 8.75 7.92 16.96
C LEU A 507 8.55 7.86 15.44
N ARG A 508 9.09 6.81 14.82
CA ARG A 508 8.87 6.48 13.42
C ARG A 508 8.28 5.09 13.31
N PHE A 509 7.03 4.96 12.87
CA PHE A 509 6.40 3.67 12.64
C PHE A 509 7.02 2.97 11.43
N LYS A 510 7.55 1.76 11.62
CA LYS A 510 8.35 1.05 10.60
C LYS A 510 7.57 0.05 9.75
N ARG A 511 6.42 -0.43 10.23
CA ARG A 511 5.65 -1.51 9.57
C ARG A 511 4.82 -0.95 8.42
N VAL A 512 5.53 -0.45 7.42
CA VAL A 512 5.02 0.18 6.20
C VAL A 512 5.62 -0.52 4.98
N SER A 513 4.90 -0.49 3.87
CA SER A 513 5.37 -1.05 2.60
C SER A 513 6.62 -0.33 2.13
N ASN A 514 7.61 -1.11 1.72
CA ASN A 514 8.91 -0.63 1.26
C ASN A 514 9.64 0.28 2.26
N PHE A 515 9.54 -0.04 3.56
CA PHE A 515 10.31 0.64 4.60
C PHE A 515 11.81 0.64 4.28
N ASN A 516 12.42 1.82 4.31
CA ASN A 516 13.84 1.99 4.03
C ASN A 516 14.53 2.79 5.13
N LYS A 517 15.54 2.18 5.76
CA LYS A 517 16.31 2.80 6.85
C LYS A 517 17.03 4.08 6.43
N VAL A 518 17.66 4.08 5.26
CA VAL A 518 18.39 5.26 4.75
C VAL A 518 17.40 6.40 4.51
N THR A 519 16.25 6.12 3.89
CA THR A 519 15.21 7.13 3.67
C THR A 519 14.62 7.61 5.00
N SER A 520 14.50 6.75 6.03
CA SER A 520 14.13 7.15 7.40
C SER A 520 15.15 8.11 8.01
N GLN A 521 16.45 7.80 7.90
CA GLN A 521 17.53 8.70 8.36
C GLN A 521 17.54 10.03 7.59
N GLU A 522 17.39 10.00 6.27
CA GLU A 522 17.27 11.21 5.42
C GLU A 522 16.05 12.05 5.81
N ALA A 523 14.90 11.41 6.09
CA ALA A 523 13.70 12.09 6.57
C ALA A 523 13.93 12.75 7.93
N PHE A 524 14.58 12.05 8.87
CA PHE A 524 14.96 12.59 10.17
C PHE A 524 15.85 13.85 10.03
N ILE A 525 16.86 13.80 9.14
CA ILE A 525 17.73 14.95 8.85
C ILE A 525 16.92 16.11 8.27
N ILE A 526 16.06 15.87 7.27
CA ILE A 526 15.22 16.91 6.66
C ILE A 526 14.32 17.57 7.71
N GLU A 527 13.77 16.79 8.64
CA GLU A 527 12.96 17.32 9.74
C GLU A 527 13.78 18.20 10.69
N MET A 528 14.99 17.80 11.07
CA MET A 528 15.85 18.63 11.91
C MET A 528 16.33 19.90 11.20
N LEU A 529 16.68 19.83 9.91
CA LEU A 529 17.04 21.01 9.11
C LEU A 529 15.88 22.03 9.02
N LYS A 530 14.64 21.56 8.87
CA LYS A 530 13.44 22.41 8.90
C LYS A 530 13.24 23.11 10.24
N GLN A 531 13.79 22.55 11.32
CA GLN A 531 13.77 23.10 12.67
C GLN A 531 15.02 23.94 12.99
N SER A 532 15.89 24.17 12.00
CA SER A 532 17.08 25.01 12.11
C SER A 532 18.15 24.51 13.09
N TYR A 533 18.24 23.20 13.34
CA TYR A 533 19.38 22.60 14.05
C TYR A 533 20.67 22.68 13.24
N SER A 534 21.80 22.77 13.94
CA SER A 534 23.13 22.74 13.34
C SER A 534 23.54 21.33 12.89
N GLY A 535 24.50 21.25 11.96
CA GLY A 535 24.99 19.96 11.43
C GLY A 535 25.50 19.03 12.53
N ASP A 536 26.26 19.55 13.49
CA ASP A 536 26.85 18.76 14.59
C ASP A 536 25.77 18.20 15.53
N GLU A 537 24.71 18.98 15.81
CA GLU A 537 23.56 18.51 16.60
C GLU A 537 22.81 17.38 15.89
N ILE A 538 22.66 17.47 14.56
CA ILE A 538 22.02 16.43 13.75
C ILE A 538 22.86 15.16 13.73
N VAL A 539 24.18 15.27 13.56
CA VAL A 539 25.10 14.12 13.59
C VAL A 539 25.03 13.40 14.93
N LYS A 540 25.07 14.14 16.04
CA LYS A 540 24.94 13.55 17.38
C LYS A 540 23.61 12.81 17.53
N ALA A 541 22.50 13.44 17.15
CA ALA A 541 21.18 12.86 17.24
C ALA A 541 21.00 11.60 16.36
N LEU A 542 21.60 11.57 15.16
CA LEU A 542 21.62 10.38 14.30
C LEU A 542 22.35 9.22 14.97
N ILE A 543 23.53 9.47 15.53
CA ILE A 543 24.31 8.43 16.23
C ILE A 543 23.52 7.90 17.44
N ASP A 544 22.86 8.78 18.18
CA ASP A 544 22.11 8.41 19.38
C ASP A 544 20.85 7.59 19.09
N ASN A 545 20.14 7.90 17.99
CA ASN A 545 18.90 7.24 17.62
C ASN A 545 19.11 5.98 16.77
N TYR A 546 20.21 5.91 16.02
CA TYR A 546 20.59 4.78 15.16
C TYR A 546 21.89 4.10 15.66
N LYS A 547 22.02 3.96 16.99
CA LYS A 547 23.21 3.36 17.63
C LYS A 547 23.53 2.00 17.04
N GLY A 548 24.78 1.81 16.62
CA GLY A 548 25.27 0.58 15.99
C GLY A 548 25.00 0.49 14.49
N GLU A 549 24.25 1.42 13.89
CA GLU A 549 23.96 1.45 12.46
C GLU A 549 24.82 2.43 11.66
N LEU A 550 25.26 3.53 12.29
CA LEU A 550 26.08 4.57 11.66
C LEU A 550 27.32 4.86 12.49
N THR A 551 28.46 5.01 11.80
CA THR A 551 29.64 5.67 12.38
C THR A 551 29.46 7.19 12.35
N SER A 552 30.24 7.91 13.16
CA SER A 552 30.22 9.37 13.15
C SER A 552 30.57 9.97 11.77
N GLU A 553 31.45 9.31 11.03
CA GLU A 553 31.82 9.70 9.67
C GLU A 553 30.65 9.48 8.70
N GLN A 554 30.02 8.31 8.72
CA GLN A 554 28.84 8.00 7.90
C GLN A 554 27.67 8.94 8.19
N ALA A 555 27.45 9.30 9.45
CA ALA A 555 26.42 10.24 9.85
C ALA A 555 26.71 11.65 9.31
N SER A 556 27.96 12.12 9.41
CA SER A 556 28.40 13.42 8.87
C SER A 556 28.23 13.49 7.35
N ASP A 557 28.66 12.46 6.64
CA ASP A 557 28.53 12.35 5.19
C ASP A 557 27.06 12.39 4.76
N LEU A 558 26.18 11.67 5.49
CA LEU A 558 24.75 11.65 5.21
C LEU A 558 24.11 13.03 5.42
N VAL A 559 24.46 13.73 6.51
CA VAL A 559 23.97 15.09 6.79
C VAL A 559 24.43 16.07 5.71
N ASN A 560 25.70 16.03 5.32
CA ASN A 560 26.24 16.88 4.26
C ASN A 560 25.57 16.60 2.91
N LYS A 561 25.37 15.33 2.57
CA LYS A 561 24.65 14.92 1.36
C LYS A 561 23.22 15.48 1.36
N VAL A 562 22.45 15.26 2.42
CA VAL A 562 21.05 15.73 2.51
C VAL A 562 20.98 17.25 2.52
N GLY A 563 21.87 17.94 3.24
CA GLY A 563 21.94 19.40 3.31
C GLY A 563 22.22 20.04 1.94
N ASN A 564 23.17 19.50 1.18
CA ASN A 564 23.49 19.96 -0.19
C ASN A 564 22.34 19.69 -1.18
N GLU A 565 21.67 18.54 -1.05
CA GLU A 565 20.50 18.20 -1.86
C GLU A 565 19.29 19.10 -1.56
N ASN A 566 19.11 19.52 -0.31
CA ASN A 566 17.99 20.35 0.13
C ASN A 566 18.17 21.85 -0.20
N SER A 567 19.41 22.35 -0.21
CA SER A 567 19.74 23.77 -0.48
C SER A 567 19.83 24.10 -1.98
N SER A 568 20.03 23.10 -2.84
CA SER A 568 19.98 23.27 -4.29
C SER A 568 18.53 23.45 -4.74
N ALA A 569 18.15 24.66 -5.19
CA ALA A 569 16.81 25.02 -5.71
C ALA A 569 16.33 24.24 -6.97
N LYS A 570 16.94 23.10 -7.28
CA LYS A 570 16.50 22.07 -8.24
C LYS A 570 16.13 20.75 -7.54
N GLY A 571 15.79 20.79 -6.25
CA GLY A 571 15.34 19.66 -5.43
C GLY A 571 13.99 19.08 -5.85
N LYS A 572 13.95 18.43 -7.01
CA LYS A 572 13.00 17.38 -7.34
C LYS A 572 13.80 16.11 -7.61
N LYS A 573 14.40 15.52 -6.58
CA LYS A 573 14.47 14.06 -6.63
C LYS A 573 13.04 13.57 -6.51
N LYS A 574 12.59 12.83 -7.53
CA LYS A 574 11.60 11.78 -7.32
C LYS A 574 12.08 11.05 -6.07
N ILE A 575 11.34 11.11 -4.95
CA ILE A 575 11.37 9.99 -4.00
C ILE A 575 11.36 8.78 -4.91
N ARG A 576 12.38 7.91 -4.83
CA ARG A 576 12.32 6.65 -5.58
C ARG A 576 10.98 6.08 -5.15
N PHE A 577 10.04 5.96 -6.08
CA PHE A 577 8.62 5.76 -5.75
C PHE A 577 8.37 4.49 -4.90
N ASP A 578 9.42 3.68 -4.73
CA ASP A 578 9.49 2.43 -4.01
C ASP A 578 10.19 2.53 -2.64
N GLU A 579 10.43 3.70 -2.04
CA GLU A 579 11.06 3.82 -0.71
C GLU A 579 10.17 4.62 0.26
N ASN A 580 9.92 4.07 1.45
CA ASN A 580 9.06 4.67 2.48
C ASN A 580 9.85 4.88 3.80
N PRO A 581 9.95 6.11 4.32
CA PRO A 581 10.67 6.40 5.56
C PRO A 581 9.94 5.93 6.84
N GLY A 582 8.70 5.43 6.73
CA GLY A 582 7.84 5.19 7.88
C GLY A 582 7.00 6.41 8.27
N PHE A 583 6.01 6.20 9.13
CA PHE A 583 5.10 7.27 9.53
C PHE A 583 5.62 8.02 10.75
N LYS A 584 5.70 9.34 10.64
CA LYS A 584 6.05 10.20 11.78
C LYS A 584 4.98 10.05 12.84
N THR A 585 5.40 9.81 14.08
CA THR A 585 4.49 9.62 15.21
C THR A 585 4.96 10.51 16.37
N ASN A 586 4.16 11.49 16.78
CA ASN A 586 4.49 12.36 17.91
C ASN A 586 3.52 12.08 19.06
N LEU A 587 4.04 12.00 20.28
CA LEU A 587 3.26 11.88 21.51
C LEU A 587 3.57 13.12 22.37
N ASP A 588 2.60 14.02 22.44
CA ASP A 588 2.69 15.28 23.17
C ASP A 588 1.80 15.22 24.41
N VAL A 589 2.39 15.42 25.60
CA VAL A 589 1.68 15.38 26.88
C VAL A 589 1.54 16.80 27.42
N ASP A 590 0.30 17.27 27.59
CA ASP A 590 0.01 18.46 28.39
C ASP A 590 0.25 18.14 29.87
N LYS A 591 1.38 18.63 30.41
CA LYS A 591 1.80 18.39 31.80
C LYS A 591 0.81 18.88 32.84
N ARG A 592 -0.07 19.83 32.52
CA ARG A 592 -1.05 20.37 33.46
C ARG A 592 -2.29 19.49 33.55
N THR A 593 -2.74 18.94 32.41
CA THR A 593 -3.99 18.18 32.34
C THR A 593 -3.79 16.67 32.19
N GLY A 594 -2.56 16.21 31.98
CA GLY A 594 -2.27 14.82 31.61
C GLY A 594 -2.81 14.42 30.23
N MET A 595 -3.17 15.40 29.38
CA MET A 595 -3.75 15.11 28.06
C MET A 595 -2.63 14.70 27.10
N LEU A 596 -2.63 13.44 26.71
CA LEU A 596 -1.78 12.90 25.66
C LEU A 596 -2.45 13.13 24.30
N THR A 597 -1.75 13.79 23.38
CA THR A 597 -2.11 13.89 21.96
C THR A 597 -1.11 13.08 21.15
N ILE A 598 -1.60 12.07 20.43
CA ILE A 598 -0.80 11.26 19.51
C ILE A 598 -1.14 11.68 18.09
N THR A 599 -0.15 12.11 17.31
CA THR A 599 -0.30 12.43 15.89
C THR A 599 0.53 11.49 15.03
N MET A 600 -0.07 10.96 13.96
CA MET A 600 0.62 10.17 12.94
C MET A 600 0.45 10.80 11.57
N GLU A 601 1.55 11.07 10.87
CA GLU A 601 1.54 11.82 9.61
C GLU A 601 1.96 10.96 8.41
N ASN A 602 1.44 11.36 7.25
CA ASN A 602 1.80 10.80 5.93
C ASN A 602 1.44 9.32 5.73
N ILE A 603 0.33 8.87 6.33
CA ILE A 603 -0.22 7.55 6.07
C ILE A 603 -0.70 7.49 4.61
N ASN A 604 -0.25 6.51 3.85
CA ASN A 604 -0.48 6.38 2.39
C ASN A 604 -1.38 5.19 2.01
N ASN A 605 -1.99 4.52 2.99
CA ASN A 605 -2.99 3.48 2.78
C ASN A 605 -3.98 3.52 3.94
N ILE A 606 -5.28 3.62 3.66
CA ILE A 606 -6.32 3.74 4.69
C ILE A 606 -6.35 2.53 5.63
N ARG A 607 -5.97 1.35 5.14
CA ARG A 607 -5.95 0.08 5.90
C ARG A 607 -4.98 0.11 7.07
N HIS A 608 -3.97 0.99 7.05
CA HIS A 608 -3.11 1.21 8.21
C HIS A 608 -3.88 1.66 9.46
N LEU A 609 -5.07 2.28 9.33
CA LEU A 609 -5.86 2.64 10.51
C LEU A 609 -6.35 1.40 11.29
N ASN A 610 -6.41 0.23 10.66
CA ASN A 610 -6.72 -1.04 11.33
C ASN A 610 -5.53 -1.54 12.19
N THR A 611 -4.29 -1.23 11.80
CA THR A 611 -3.09 -1.73 12.49
C THR A 611 -2.46 -0.70 13.42
N ILE A 612 -2.42 0.57 13.02
CA ILE A 612 -1.92 1.68 13.85
C ILE A 612 -2.67 1.77 15.17
N THR A 613 -4.00 1.63 15.14
CA THR A 613 -4.82 1.69 16.36
C THR A 613 -4.48 0.59 17.36
N ILE A 614 -4.12 -0.60 16.88
CA ILE A 614 -3.62 -1.72 17.70
C ILE A 614 -2.32 -1.31 18.39
N TYR A 615 -1.35 -0.79 17.63
CA TYR A 615 -0.05 -0.43 18.19
C TYR A 615 -0.11 0.72 19.18
N LEU A 616 -0.90 1.75 18.89
CA LEU A 616 -1.04 2.90 19.79
C LEU A 616 -1.79 2.51 21.08
N ASP A 617 -2.87 1.74 21.00
CA ASP A 617 -3.61 1.28 22.18
C ASP A 617 -2.74 0.39 23.07
N SER A 618 -2.05 -0.60 22.48
CA SER A 618 -1.16 -1.49 23.23
C SER A 618 0.07 -0.76 23.80
N LEU A 619 0.64 0.22 23.10
CA LEU A 619 1.71 1.08 23.64
C LEU A 619 1.24 1.85 24.88
N ILE A 620 0.03 2.43 24.82
CA ILE A 620 -0.56 3.12 25.97
C ILE A 620 -0.76 2.13 27.12
N ARG A 621 -1.28 0.92 26.86
CA ARG A 621 -1.45 -0.09 27.91
C ARG A 621 -0.14 -0.48 28.56
N LEU A 622 0.89 -0.79 27.77
CA LEU A 622 2.21 -1.14 28.29
C LEU A 622 2.78 -0.08 29.26
N THR A 623 2.52 1.19 28.98
CA THR A 623 3.07 2.31 29.77
C THR A 623 2.16 2.76 30.92
N GLN A 624 0.85 2.58 30.80
CA GLN A 624 -0.12 3.01 31.81
C GLN A 624 -0.57 1.87 32.74
N ASP A 625 -0.90 0.71 32.19
CA ASP A 625 -1.41 -0.47 32.93
C ASP A 625 -1.20 -1.76 32.10
N ASN A 626 -0.03 -2.37 32.25
CA ASN A 626 0.36 -3.59 31.52
C ASN A 626 -0.50 -4.82 31.88
N SER A 627 -1.21 -4.78 33.01
CA SER A 627 -2.16 -5.81 33.45
C SER A 627 -3.56 -5.71 32.81
N SER A 628 -3.81 -4.65 32.03
CA SER A 628 -5.12 -4.31 31.46
C SER A 628 -5.58 -5.19 30.28
N SER A 629 -4.83 -6.26 29.97
CA SER A 629 -5.14 -7.24 28.93
C SER A 629 -5.10 -8.67 29.47
N GLY A 630 -5.43 -9.65 28.63
CA GLY A 630 -5.32 -11.08 28.94
C GLY A 630 -3.87 -11.61 28.89
N VAL A 631 -2.91 -10.81 28.43
CA VAL A 631 -1.49 -11.18 28.44
C VAL A 631 -0.93 -11.04 29.86
N SER A 632 -0.18 -12.05 30.32
CA SER A 632 0.45 -12.04 31.64
C SER A 632 1.60 -11.03 31.71
N VAL A 633 1.85 -10.46 32.89
CA VAL A 633 2.96 -9.49 33.07
C VAL A 633 4.30 -10.19 32.87
N GLU A 634 4.42 -11.44 33.29
CA GLU A 634 5.61 -12.26 33.10
C GLU A 634 5.94 -12.47 31.61
N GLU A 635 4.92 -12.65 30.77
CA GLU A 635 5.10 -12.76 29.32
C GLU A 635 5.51 -11.42 28.70
N ILE A 636 4.92 -10.31 29.15
CA ILE A 636 5.30 -8.96 28.71
C ILE A 636 6.77 -8.71 29.03
N ASP A 637 7.19 -8.92 30.27
CA ASP A 637 8.55 -8.67 30.73
C ASP A 637 9.55 -9.52 29.95
N LYS A 638 9.25 -10.82 29.76
CA LYS A 638 10.08 -11.74 28.96
C LYS A 638 10.33 -11.24 27.53
N ILE A 639 9.32 -10.67 26.88
CA ILE A 639 9.43 -10.18 25.50
C ILE A 639 10.14 -8.81 25.48
N CYS A 640 9.77 -7.90 26.38
CA CYS A 640 10.23 -6.52 26.38
C CYS A 640 11.63 -6.30 26.99
N GLU A 641 12.12 -7.18 27.88
CA GLU A 641 13.48 -7.11 28.47
C GLU A 641 14.59 -7.48 27.47
N SER A 642 14.23 -8.10 26.33
CA SER A 642 15.21 -8.54 25.36
C SER A 642 15.89 -7.34 24.68
N SER A 643 17.18 -7.12 24.95
CA SER A 643 17.97 -5.98 24.43
C SER A 643 18.33 -6.09 22.94
N VAL A 644 17.47 -6.72 22.14
CA VAL A 644 17.78 -7.10 20.76
C VAL A 644 17.37 -5.98 19.82
N GLN A 645 18.35 -5.37 19.14
CA GLN A 645 18.07 -4.55 17.97
C GLN A 645 17.68 -5.44 16.80
N PHE A 646 16.47 -5.26 16.28
CA PHE A 646 16.00 -6.01 15.12
C PHE A 646 16.71 -5.53 13.85
N VAL A 647 17.44 -6.44 13.21
CA VAL A 647 18.07 -6.19 11.92
C VAL A 647 17.03 -6.36 10.83
N ASP A 648 16.65 -5.26 10.16
CA ASP A 648 15.75 -5.36 9.01
C ASP A 648 16.47 -6.09 7.86
N VAL A 649 15.72 -6.93 7.14
CA VAL A 649 16.22 -7.65 5.96
C VAL A 649 16.64 -6.61 4.90
N PRO A 650 17.91 -6.60 4.43
CA PRO A 650 18.41 -5.55 3.56
C PRO A 650 17.64 -5.46 2.23
N CYS A 651 17.17 -4.25 1.90
CA CYS A 651 16.54 -3.93 0.60
C CYS A 651 17.49 -4.13 -0.60
N HIS A 652 18.81 -4.18 -0.35
CA HIS A 652 19.84 -4.27 -1.39
C HIS A 652 20.02 -5.66 -2.02
N MET A 653 19.39 -6.72 -1.49
CA MET A 653 19.41 -8.04 -2.14
C MET A 653 18.66 -8.09 -3.48
N LEU A 654 18.06 -6.95 -3.90
CA LEU A 654 17.29 -6.80 -5.14
C LEU A 654 17.94 -5.86 -6.18
N LYS A 655 18.99 -5.11 -5.80
CA LYS A 655 19.73 -4.20 -6.71
C LYS A 655 21.18 -4.68 -6.90
N MET A 656 21.32 -5.91 -7.37
CA MET A 656 22.50 -6.35 -8.14
C MET A 656 22.00 -7.11 -9.36
#